data_AF-I9A325-F1
#
_entry.id   AF-I9A325-F1
#
_cell.length_a   1.000
_cell.length_b   1.000
_cell.length_c   1.000
_cell.angle_alpha   90.00
_cell.angle_beta   90.00
_cell.angle_gamma   90.00
#
_symmetry.space_group_name_H-M   'P 1'
#
loop_
_entity.id
_entity.type
_entity.pdbx_description
1 polymer ?
#
loop_
_entity_poly.entity_id
_entity_poly.type
_entity_poly.pdbx_seq_one_letter_code
_entity_poly.pdbx_strand_id
1 'polypeptide(L)'
;MSTSASPGGDGNNPDAVVTPADRTAPAAAAGGPAVIPAQDALSPSVPSSTAARRPGAPAAVAAGAASPALPLGGSAGVATVTVPAAGGPAAVGSPAAADSPQVTAAAGAPPAGRAAVLAAGSPAGGVQAPPRPAEPAAPVARPQRRARLVVATALRFEAMAAGRSGLPSDTVMVRTGMGPDKAGRAARVVRQARPDAVAIVGLSGGLAPGIKPGDIVVASEVRAADGSVAARCASAPLLAGDLRRLGLTVHVGPIVTVAKVATGDDRTRLAATGAIAVDMESAPIAAGVGDVPFAAVRVVVDTADEPLGRLDLVRRGVLGLRTMRRLGLPIGAWAAAVGRRTVLLAEPRAFCAGVERAIEVVERALEIHGAPVYVRKQIVHNSHVVADLAARGAIFVEELDEVPAGATVVFSAHGVAPAVWNQADGRKLSVIDATCPLVEKVHAEARRFTSRGDTVLLIGHSGHEEVDGTLGEAPGRIRLVQSPDEVDSLDVPDPERVTYLMQTTLAMDEAAEVVDALKERFPAIVGPGSADICYATSNRQNAVRKVAQEAQLVLVVGSANSANSVRLVEVSRRDGVASHLVENVGDVELSWLDGVETIGISAGASAPPSLVEELTAALSGLGATDVTTRSVGTETVAFHLPKELRRAGATAAGAASPVVASASSVVSGSSVVSAPRVDPPSAPVGPDARS
;
A
#
# COMPACT_ATOMS: atom_id res chain seq x y z
N MET A 1 -48.06 -31.70 -62.38
CA MET A 1 -48.24 -31.88 -60.93
C MET A 1 -46.91 -32.36 -60.37
N SER A 2 -45.95 -31.47 -60.14
CA SER A 2 -45.78 -30.57 -58.97
C SER A 2 -45.20 -31.33 -57.78
N THR A 3 -44.12 -30.93 -57.10
CA THR A 3 -43.12 -29.85 -57.26
C THR A 3 -41.99 -30.15 -56.26
N SER A 4 -40.77 -29.86 -56.67
CA SER A 4 -39.54 -29.76 -55.86
C SER A 4 -39.58 -28.62 -54.84
N ALA A 5 -38.92 -28.77 -53.68
CA ALA A 5 -38.46 -27.64 -52.88
C ALA A 5 -37.15 -27.96 -52.15
N SER A 6 -36.08 -27.31 -52.60
CA SER A 6 -34.77 -27.19 -51.93
C SER A 6 -34.87 -26.31 -50.68
N PRO A 7 -34.04 -26.52 -49.63
CA PRO A 7 -33.86 -25.50 -48.60
C PRO A 7 -32.84 -24.47 -49.10
N GLY A 8 -33.30 -23.24 -49.31
CA GLY A 8 -32.47 -22.11 -49.71
C GLY A 8 -31.51 -21.65 -48.61
N GLY A 9 -30.34 -21.21 -49.06
CA GLY A 9 -29.41 -20.41 -48.27
C GLY A 9 -29.79 -18.93 -48.23
N ASP A 10 -29.10 -18.26 -47.31
CA ASP A 10 -28.89 -16.81 -47.17
C ASP A 10 -30.03 -15.93 -46.64
N GLY A 11 -29.94 -15.68 -45.33
CA GLY A 11 -30.55 -14.55 -44.63
C GLY A 11 -29.51 -13.88 -43.73
N ASN A 12 -28.80 -12.93 -44.32
CA ASN A 12 -27.82 -11.99 -43.78
C ASN A 12 -28.10 -11.55 -42.32
N ASN A 13 -27.10 -11.59 -41.43
CA ASN A 13 -27.14 -10.95 -40.10
C ASN A 13 -26.21 -9.73 -40.07
N PRO A 14 -26.69 -8.51 -40.40
CA PRO A 14 -25.87 -7.32 -40.34
C PRO A 14 -26.24 -6.55 -39.07
N ASP A 15 -25.74 -6.93 -37.89
CA ASP A 15 -25.91 -6.07 -36.69
C ASP A 15 -25.11 -6.47 -35.44
N ALA A 16 -24.09 -7.32 -35.55
CA ALA A 16 -23.30 -7.76 -34.38
C ALA A 16 -22.22 -6.75 -33.95
N VAL A 17 -21.75 -5.91 -34.87
CA VAL A 17 -20.72 -4.89 -34.64
C VAL A 17 -21.37 -3.52 -34.81
N VAL A 18 -21.30 -2.69 -33.77
CA VAL A 18 -21.79 -1.30 -33.84
C VAL A 18 -20.59 -0.39 -34.07
N THR A 19 -20.46 0.19 -35.27
CA THR A 19 -19.43 1.19 -35.58
C THR A 19 -19.87 2.59 -35.11
N PRO A 20 -19.00 3.39 -34.47
CA PRO A 20 -19.29 4.81 -34.22
C PRO A 20 -19.42 5.54 -35.56
N ALA A 21 -20.51 6.26 -35.77
CA ALA A 21 -20.72 7.03 -36.99
C ALA A 21 -19.74 8.21 -37.09
N ASP A 22 -19.05 8.27 -38.22
CA ASP A 22 -18.19 9.36 -38.69
C ASP A 22 -18.99 10.68 -38.74
N ARG A 23 -18.49 11.73 -38.09
CA ARG A 23 -19.12 13.07 -38.12
C ARG A 23 -18.36 13.97 -39.08
N THR A 24 -18.76 13.94 -40.35
CA THR A 24 -18.46 14.99 -41.33
C THR A 24 -19.72 15.33 -42.12
N ALA A 25 -20.30 16.52 -41.88
CA ALA A 25 -21.14 17.26 -42.84
C ALA A 25 -21.50 18.66 -42.26
N PRO A 26 -21.77 19.68 -43.10
CA PRO A 26 -21.07 20.96 -43.04
C PRO A 26 -21.85 22.11 -42.41
N ALA A 27 -21.10 23.18 -42.13
CA ALA A 27 -21.56 24.49 -41.70
C ALA A 27 -22.40 25.21 -42.76
N ALA A 28 -23.47 25.87 -42.31
CA ALA A 28 -24.11 26.98 -43.01
C ALA A 28 -24.17 28.18 -42.06
N ALA A 29 -23.61 29.29 -42.52
CA ALA A 29 -23.44 30.55 -41.80
C ALA A 29 -24.70 31.43 -41.87
N ALA A 30 -25.00 32.15 -40.77
CA ALA A 30 -25.53 33.52 -40.78
C ALA A 30 -25.63 34.09 -39.35
N GLY A 31 -25.09 35.29 -39.12
CA GLY A 31 -25.45 36.16 -37.99
C GLY A 31 -24.27 36.60 -37.13
N GLY A 32 -23.87 37.87 -37.25
CA GLY A 32 -22.69 38.48 -36.60
C GLY A 32 -22.88 38.89 -35.14
N PRO A 33 -21.93 39.66 -34.59
CA PRO A 33 -21.52 39.54 -33.19
C PRO A 33 -22.26 40.49 -32.25
N ALA A 34 -22.52 40.03 -31.02
CA ALA A 34 -22.94 40.88 -29.91
C ALA A 34 -21.94 40.73 -28.74
N VAL A 35 -21.25 41.83 -28.49
CA VAL A 35 -20.37 42.13 -27.35
C VAL A 35 -21.22 42.42 -26.12
N ILE A 36 -21.00 41.79 -24.95
CA ILE A 36 -21.07 42.41 -23.60
C ILE A 36 -20.27 41.54 -22.57
N PRO A 37 -19.91 41.99 -21.34
CA PRO A 37 -18.53 42.23 -20.91
C PRO A 37 -18.06 41.35 -19.74
N ALA A 38 -16.79 41.50 -19.36
CA ALA A 38 -16.20 40.97 -18.14
C ALA A 38 -16.82 41.60 -16.88
N GLN A 39 -17.10 40.79 -15.85
CA GLN A 39 -17.24 41.22 -14.46
C GLN A 39 -16.72 40.16 -13.47
N ASP A 40 -16.25 40.69 -12.35
CA ASP A 40 -15.33 40.15 -11.35
C ASP A 40 -15.82 39.01 -10.45
N ALA A 41 -14.81 38.44 -9.80
CA ALA A 41 -14.77 37.55 -8.64
C ALA A 41 -15.92 37.68 -7.62
N LEU A 42 -16.29 36.54 -7.01
CA LEU A 42 -16.69 36.44 -5.60
C LEU A 42 -16.71 34.94 -5.16
N SER A 43 -15.98 34.65 -4.09
CA SER A 43 -15.88 33.35 -3.39
C SER A 43 -17.22 32.94 -2.73
N PRO A 44 -17.55 31.64 -2.61
CA PRO A 44 -18.73 31.22 -1.87
C PRO A 44 -18.43 30.93 -0.39
N SER A 45 -19.06 31.71 0.47
CA SER A 45 -19.19 31.55 1.92
C SER A 45 -20.12 30.39 2.28
N VAL A 46 -19.75 29.64 3.32
CA VAL A 46 -20.51 28.52 3.92
C VAL A 46 -21.68 29.06 4.78
N PRO A 47 -22.91 28.51 4.68
CA PRO A 47 -23.99 28.83 5.60
C PRO A 47 -24.10 27.81 6.76
N SER A 48 -24.36 28.35 7.96
CA SER A 48 -24.56 27.64 9.23
C SER A 48 -26.03 27.56 9.67
N SER A 49 -26.32 26.58 10.54
CA SER A 49 -27.53 26.31 11.35
C SER A 49 -28.60 25.42 10.68
N THR A 50 -29.20 24.41 11.33
CA THR A 50 -29.77 24.36 12.70
C THR A 50 -29.87 22.94 13.31
N ALA A 51 -29.62 22.89 14.63
CA ALA A 51 -30.26 22.14 15.73
C ALA A 51 -30.90 20.73 15.55
N ALA A 52 -30.42 19.77 16.37
CA ALA A 52 -31.25 18.76 17.03
C ALA A 52 -30.68 18.36 18.41
N ARG A 53 -31.58 18.17 19.37
CA ARG A 53 -31.41 18.07 20.84
C ARG A 53 -30.66 16.83 21.36
N ARG A 54 -29.94 16.98 22.48
CA ARG A 54 -29.63 15.92 23.46
C ARG A 54 -30.14 16.31 24.85
N PRO A 55 -30.62 15.38 25.69
CA PRO A 55 -31.06 15.68 27.06
C PRO A 55 -30.00 15.33 28.12
N GLY A 56 -29.95 16.15 29.17
CA GLY A 56 -29.83 15.69 30.57
C GLY A 56 -28.44 15.60 31.19
N ALA A 57 -28.03 16.66 31.89
CA ALA A 57 -27.11 16.61 33.04
C ALA A 57 -27.77 17.33 34.23
N PRO A 58 -27.61 16.86 35.49
CA PRO A 58 -28.00 17.65 36.65
C PRO A 58 -26.81 18.39 37.29
N ALA A 59 -27.05 19.70 37.46
CA ALA A 59 -26.78 20.57 38.60
C ALA A 59 -25.36 20.70 39.22
N ALA A 60 -24.95 21.97 39.24
CA ALA A 60 -23.77 22.54 39.87
C ALA A 60 -23.86 22.67 41.40
N VAL A 61 -22.71 22.72 42.05
CA VAL A 61 -22.49 23.49 43.30
C VAL A 61 -21.20 24.29 43.14
N ALA A 62 -21.28 25.58 43.45
CA ALA A 62 -20.21 26.56 43.37
C ALA A 62 -19.59 26.85 44.74
N ALA A 63 -18.27 27.10 44.77
CA ALA A 63 -17.48 27.93 45.70
C ALA A 63 -16.01 27.52 45.49
N GLY A 64 -14.97 28.35 45.47
CA GLY A 64 -14.75 29.76 45.76
C GLY A 64 -13.22 29.96 45.69
N ALA A 65 -12.76 31.11 45.23
CA ALA A 65 -11.34 31.43 45.06
C ALA A 65 -10.58 31.55 46.39
N ALA A 66 -9.28 31.18 46.40
CA ALA A 66 -8.15 31.96 46.94
C ALA A 66 -6.90 31.09 47.17
N SER A 67 -5.75 31.51 46.62
CA SER A 67 -4.42 31.21 47.19
C SER A 67 -4.22 31.98 48.50
N PRO A 68 -3.35 31.52 49.43
CA PRO A 68 -1.96 32.02 49.41
C PRO A 68 -0.87 31.04 49.93
N ALA A 69 0.36 31.37 49.52
CA ALA A 69 1.68 31.29 50.15
C ALA A 69 2.05 30.27 51.26
N LEU A 70 3.29 29.76 51.08
CA LEU A 70 4.27 29.15 52.00
C LEU A 70 4.15 29.44 53.51
N PRO A 71 4.69 28.52 54.35
CA PRO A 71 5.93 28.90 55.05
C PRO A 71 7.01 27.80 55.17
N LEU A 72 8.19 28.32 55.49
CA LEU A 72 9.46 27.68 55.87
C LEU A 72 9.40 26.91 57.20
N GLY A 73 10.31 25.93 57.38
CA GLY A 73 11.04 25.77 58.63
C GLY A 73 11.12 24.36 59.26
N GLY A 74 12.33 23.77 59.20
CA GLY A 74 12.96 22.90 60.22
C GLY A 74 12.39 21.47 60.39
N SER A 75 13.15 20.44 60.75
CA SER A 75 14.57 20.27 61.07
C SER A 75 14.83 18.77 61.34
N ALA A 76 16.06 18.33 61.06
CA ALA A 76 16.81 17.27 61.74
C ALA A 76 16.30 15.81 61.70
N GLY A 77 17.10 14.96 61.07
CA GLY A 77 17.09 13.50 61.24
C GLY A 77 18.39 12.91 60.72
N VAL A 78 19.40 12.84 61.61
CA VAL A 78 20.69 12.19 61.39
C VAL A 78 20.49 10.67 61.40
N ALA A 79 21.01 9.97 60.39
CA ALA A 79 21.38 8.56 60.50
C ALA A 79 22.59 8.27 59.59
N THR A 80 23.68 7.91 60.25
CA THR A 80 25.01 7.60 59.73
C THR A 80 25.16 6.13 59.33
N VAL A 81 26.00 5.88 58.31
CA VAL A 81 26.86 4.68 58.06
C VAL A 81 26.10 3.44 57.52
N THR A 82 26.50 2.75 56.44
CA THR A 82 27.84 2.20 56.10
C THR A 82 28.03 1.98 54.59
N VAL A 83 29.27 2.15 54.12
CA VAL A 83 29.83 1.69 52.83
C VAL A 83 30.48 0.31 53.04
N PRO A 84 30.64 -0.50 51.98
CA PRO A 84 31.93 -1.17 51.81
C PRO A 84 32.49 -0.94 50.41
N ALA A 85 33.75 -0.52 50.38
CA ALA A 85 34.64 -0.55 49.23
C ALA A 85 35.65 -1.69 49.43
N ALA A 86 36.05 -2.32 48.32
CA ALA A 86 37.41 -2.76 47.98
C ALA A 86 37.40 -4.11 47.26
N GLY A 87 37.98 -4.12 46.06
CA GLY A 87 38.30 -5.32 45.31
C GLY A 87 38.93 -4.97 43.96
N GLY A 88 40.26 -4.85 43.93
CA GLY A 88 41.09 -4.94 42.73
C GLY A 88 42.48 -5.46 43.14
N PRO A 89 43.45 -5.62 42.23
CA PRO A 89 43.36 -6.03 40.82
C PRO A 89 44.19 -7.32 40.57
N ALA A 90 44.09 -7.90 39.38
CA ALA A 90 45.05 -8.89 38.89
C ALA A 90 45.40 -8.59 37.42
N ALA A 91 46.69 -8.66 37.13
CA ALA A 91 47.34 -8.20 35.92
C ALA A 91 47.73 -9.34 34.95
N VAL A 92 48.20 -8.91 33.78
CA VAL A 92 49.13 -9.56 32.83
C VAL A 92 48.53 -10.36 31.67
N GLY A 93 48.86 -9.90 30.45
CA GLY A 93 48.90 -10.74 29.24
C GLY A 93 48.70 -10.01 27.91
N SER A 94 49.70 -9.28 27.41
CA SER A 94 49.85 -9.05 25.95
C SER A 94 50.43 -10.33 25.31
N PRO A 95 50.21 -10.58 23.99
CA PRO A 95 51.15 -10.01 23.02
C PRO A 95 50.57 -9.62 21.63
N ALA A 96 51.42 -8.89 20.92
CA ALA A 96 51.65 -8.89 19.48
C ALA A 96 50.80 -7.99 18.56
N ALA A 97 51.55 -7.08 17.94
CA ALA A 97 51.20 -6.15 16.87
C ALA A 97 51.15 -6.84 15.50
N ALA A 98 50.40 -6.24 14.57
CA ALA A 98 50.64 -6.37 13.13
C ALA A 98 50.23 -5.07 12.41
N ASP A 99 51.20 -4.60 11.62
CA ASP A 99 51.30 -3.51 10.66
C ASP A 99 50.06 -2.85 10.04
N SER A 100 50.14 -1.52 9.92
CA SER A 100 49.52 -0.72 8.85
C SER A 100 50.62 0.08 8.14
N PRO A 101 50.69 0.09 6.79
CA PRO A 101 51.74 0.80 6.09
C PRO A 101 51.45 2.29 5.95
N GLN A 102 52.53 3.05 6.08
CA GLN A 102 52.63 4.50 5.94
C GLN A 102 52.34 4.97 4.50
N VAL A 103 51.65 6.11 4.37
CA VAL A 103 51.71 6.96 3.16
C VAL A 103 52.17 8.35 3.58
N THR A 104 53.21 8.81 2.90
CA THR A 104 53.99 10.01 3.15
C THR A 104 53.27 11.29 2.74
N ALA A 105 53.41 12.33 3.58
CA ALA A 105 53.03 13.71 3.30
C ALA A 105 54.00 14.38 2.31
N ALA A 106 53.47 15.25 1.45
CA ALA A 106 54.24 16.28 0.74
C ALA A 106 53.49 17.62 0.85
N ALA A 107 54.24 18.63 1.27
CA ALA A 107 53.79 19.98 1.57
C ALA A 107 53.58 20.84 0.31
N GLY A 108 52.68 21.82 0.41
CA GLY A 108 52.58 22.93 -0.53
C GLY A 108 51.47 23.91 -0.15
N ALA A 109 51.84 25.14 0.22
CA ALA A 109 50.97 26.31 0.36
C ALA A 109 51.75 27.55 -0.16
N PRO A 110 51.12 28.72 -0.34
CA PRO A 110 50.02 29.06 -1.26
C PRO A 110 50.42 30.25 -2.18
N PRO A 111 49.47 30.94 -2.85
CA PRO A 111 49.41 32.37 -2.55
C PRO A 111 48.00 32.99 -2.50
N ALA A 112 48.00 34.19 -1.91
CA ALA A 112 46.90 35.05 -1.48
C ALA A 112 46.15 35.80 -2.61
N GLY A 113 44.93 36.25 -2.30
CA GLY A 113 44.15 37.15 -3.15
C GLY A 113 42.93 37.81 -2.46
N ARG A 114 43.21 38.87 -1.68
CA ARG A 114 42.40 40.08 -1.38
C ARG A 114 40.88 40.01 -1.12
N ALA A 115 40.54 40.57 0.05
CA ALA A 115 39.23 41.04 0.49
C ALA A 115 38.70 42.26 -0.28
N ALA A 116 37.37 42.39 -0.34
CA ALA A 116 36.67 43.67 -0.42
C ALA A 116 35.38 43.62 0.41
N VAL A 117 35.32 44.50 1.40
CA VAL A 117 34.18 44.83 2.24
C VAL A 117 33.33 45.88 1.52
N LEU A 118 32.01 45.71 1.46
CA LEU A 118 31.05 46.83 1.41
C LEU A 118 29.77 46.45 2.16
N ALA A 119 29.29 47.39 2.98
CA ALA A 119 28.22 47.23 3.94
C ALA A 119 26.89 47.88 3.48
N ALA A 120 25.82 47.35 4.07
CA ALA A 120 24.54 47.98 4.44
C ALA A 120 23.40 48.11 3.40
N GLY A 121 22.25 47.52 3.75
CA GLY A 121 20.92 47.91 3.24
C GLY A 121 19.83 46.83 3.24
N SER A 122 19.24 46.50 4.39
CA SER A 122 17.91 45.85 4.52
C SER A 122 16.78 46.81 4.05
N PRO A 123 15.53 46.37 3.71
CA PRO A 123 14.80 45.29 4.38
C PRO A 123 13.89 44.36 3.52
N ALA A 124 13.62 43.20 4.13
CA ALA A 124 12.36 42.42 4.09
C ALA A 124 11.58 42.29 2.76
N GLY A 125 11.66 41.10 2.15
CA GLY A 125 10.71 40.58 1.16
C GLY A 125 10.64 39.06 1.29
N GLY A 126 9.44 38.50 1.42
CA GLY A 126 9.18 37.13 1.85
C GLY A 126 9.90 36.06 1.03
N VAL A 127 10.44 35.06 1.74
CA VAL A 127 11.02 33.86 1.16
C VAL A 127 9.90 33.04 0.52
N GLN A 128 9.88 33.03 -0.79
CA GLN A 128 9.08 32.11 -1.59
C GLN A 128 9.74 30.73 -1.48
N ALA A 129 8.99 29.71 -1.04
CA ALA A 129 9.48 28.33 -1.00
C ALA A 129 10.03 27.93 -2.39
N PRO A 130 11.16 27.19 -2.46
CA PRO A 130 11.72 26.77 -3.73
C PRO A 130 10.68 25.94 -4.51
N PRO A 131 10.59 26.09 -5.85
CA PRO A 131 9.69 25.28 -6.65
C PRO A 131 10.05 23.81 -6.47
N ARG A 132 9.03 22.97 -6.23
CA ARG A 132 9.18 21.51 -6.20
C ARG A 132 9.95 21.06 -7.45
N PRO A 133 10.93 20.15 -7.36
CA PRO A 133 11.56 19.59 -8.53
C PRO A 133 10.48 19.00 -9.44
N ALA A 134 10.50 19.40 -10.71
CA ALA A 134 9.58 18.89 -11.71
C ALA A 134 9.68 17.36 -11.76
N GLU A 135 8.53 16.67 -11.76
CA GLU A 135 8.50 15.23 -11.99
C GLU A 135 9.27 14.92 -13.29
N PRO A 136 10.17 13.92 -13.28
CA PRO A 136 10.89 13.53 -14.49
C PRO A 136 9.87 13.17 -15.57
N ALA A 137 10.03 13.77 -16.75
CA ALA A 137 9.17 13.51 -17.89
C ALA A 137 9.14 12.01 -18.19
N ALA A 138 7.94 11.45 -18.33
CA ALA A 138 7.74 10.05 -18.67
C ALA A 138 8.63 9.64 -19.86
N PRO A 139 9.29 8.47 -19.82
CA PRO A 139 10.15 8.04 -20.90
C PRO A 139 9.38 8.04 -22.22
N VAL A 140 10.01 8.56 -23.28
CA VAL A 140 9.43 8.60 -24.63
C VAL A 140 9.23 7.16 -25.12
N ALA A 141 8.03 6.63 -24.90
CA ALA A 141 7.65 5.29 -25.31
C ALA A 141 7.74 5.17 -26.84
N ARG A 142 8.33 4.07 -27.32
CA ARG A 142 8.14 3.64 -28.71
C ARG A 142 6.62 3.53 -28.95
N PRO A 143 6.09 3.90 -30.14
CA PRO A 143 4.66 3.82 -30.40
C PRO A 143 4.21 2.35 -30.33
N GLN A 144 3.74 1.94 -29.15
CA GLN A 144 3.14 0.64 -28.93
C GLN A 144 1.78 0.62 -29.63
N ARG A 145 1.46 -0.50 -30.26
CA ARG A 145 0.13 -0.72 -30.84
C ARG A 145 -0.86 -0.72 -29.67
N ARG A 146 -1.79 0.24 -29.63
CA ARG A 146 -2.87 0.27 -28.63
C ARG A 146 -3.61 -1.07 -28.61
N ALA A 147 -3.90 -1.55 -27.40
CA ALA A 147 -4.61 -2.80 -27.20
C ALA A 147 -5.99 -2.75 -27.87
N ARG A 148 -6.30 -3.76 -28.69
CA ARG A 148 -7.62 -3.89 -29.30
C ARG A 148 -8.64 -4.28 -28.24
N LEU A 149 -9.35 -3.29 -27.72
CA LEU A 149 -10.43 -3.45 -26.75
C LEU A 149 -11.73 -3.88 -27.44
N VAL A 150 -12.33 -4.96 -26.94
CA VAL A 150 -13.73 -5.32 -27.22
C VAL A 150 -14.58 -5.04 -25.99
N VAL A 151 -15.66 -4.29 -26.16
CA VAL A 151 -16.66 -4.05 -25.10
C VAL A 151 -17.96 -4.75 -25.47
N ALA A 152 -18.36 -5.71 -24.62
CA ALA A 152 -19.60 -6.46 -24.75
C ALA A 152 -20.71 -5.84 -23.87
N THR A 153 -21.90 -5.68 -24.42
CA THR A 153 -23.09 -5.18 -23.70
C THR A 153 -24.34 -5.99 -24.09
N ALA A 154 -25.28 -6.21 -23.18
CA ALA A 154 -26.46 -7.03 -23.46
C ALA A 154 -27.52 -6.30 -24.28
N LEU A 155 -27.75 -5.02 -23.97
CA LEU A 155 -28.85 -4.23 -24.53
C LEU A 155 -28.37 -3.13 -25.48
N ARG A 156 -29.23 -2.74 -26.41
CA ARG A 156 -28.96 -1.60 -27.31
C ARG A 156 -28.74 -0.29 -26.53
N PHE A 157 -29.50 -0.06 -25.47
CA PHE A 157 -29.36 1.14 -24.64
C PHE A 157 -28.06 1.14 -23.83
N GLU A 158 -27.61 -0.02 -23.37
CA GLU A 158 -26.29 -0.19 -22.73
C GLU A 158 -25.17 0.11 -23.73
N ALA A 159 -25.23 -0.45 -24.94
CA ALA A 159 -24.27 -0.17 -26.02
C ALA A 159 -24.19 1.35 -26.33
N MET A 160 -25.34 2.03 -26.40
CA MET A 160 -25.39 3.48 -26.61
C MET A 160 -24.83 4.28 -25.42
N ALA A 161 -25.03 3.82 -24.18
CA ALA A 161 -24.48 4.46 -23.00
C ALA A 161 -22.95 4.28 -22.92
N ALA A 162 -22.46 3.06 -23.13
CA ALA A 162 -21.05 2.73 -23.20
C ALA A 162 -20.34 3.48 -24.33
N GLY A 163 -20.93 3.53 -25.54
CA GLY A 163 -20.35 4.28 -26.67
C GLY A 163 -20.25 5.81 -26.44
N ARG A 164 -20.95 6.35 -25.44
CA ARG A 164 -20.89 7.78 -25.03
C ARG A 164 -20.08 8.01 -23.75
N SER A 165 -19.34 6.99 -23.29
CA SER A 165 -18.67 7.00 -21.99
C SER A 165 -17.20 7.42 -22.02
N GLY A 166 -16.69 7.84 -23.18
CA GLY A 166 -15.28 8.15 -23.37
C GLY A 166 -14.38 6.94 -23.63
N LEU A 167 -14.95 5.82 -24.09
CA LEU A 167 -14.17 4.68 -24.57
C LEU A 167 -13.25 5.10 -25.75
N PRO A 168 -12.08 4.43 -25.92
CA PRO A 168 -11.22 4.65 -27.08
C PRO A 168 -12.00 4.51 -28.40
N SER A 169 -11.70 5.37 -29.39
CA SER A 169 -12.45 5.44 -30.66
C SER A 169 -12.38 4.16 -31.50
N ASP A 170 -11.33 3.36 -31.31
CA ASP A 170 -11.07 2.07 -31.95
C ASP A 170 -11.68 0.86 -31.19
N THR A 171 -12.43 1.12 -30.12
CA THR A 171 -13.13 0.07 -29.35
C THR A 171 -14.16 -0.65 -30.23
N VAL A 172 -14.10 -1.98 -30.24
CA VAL A 172 -15.08 -2.83 -30.92
C VAL A 172 -16.25 -3.11 -29.99
N MET A 173 -17.43 -2.55 -30.29
CA MET A 173 -18.66 -2.80 -29.52
C MET A 173 -19.38 -4.06 -30.03
N VAL A 174 -19.63 -5.01 -29.12
CA VAL A 174 -20.38 -6.25 -29.41
C VAL A 174 -21.66 -6.29 -28.57
N ARG A 175 -22.79 -6.54 -29.23
CA ARG A 175 -24.06 -6.78 -28.54
C ARG A 175 -24.23 -8.27 -28.25
N THR A 176 -24.32 -8.64 -26.97
CA THR A 176 -24.46 -10.04 -26.56
C THR A 176 -25.91 -10.53 -26.66
N GLY A 177 -26.87 -9.64 -26.40
CA GLY A 177 -28.25 -10.01 -26.15
C GLY A 177 -28.45 -10.64 -24.77
N MET A 178 -29.66 -10.51 -24.22
CA MET A 178 -29.98 -11.09 -22.91
C MET A 178 -30.06 -12.61 -22.95
N GLY A 179 -29.38 -13.26 -22.01
CA GLY A 179 -29.44 -14.70 -21.78
C GLY A 179 -28.20 -15.45 -22.29
N PRO A 180 -27.87 -16.59 -21.66
CA PRO A 180 -26.60 -17.26 -21.87
C PRO A 180 -26.42 -17.79 -23.30
N ASP A 181 -27.49 -18.24 -23.96
CA ASP A 181 -27.42 -18.74 -25.34
C ASP A 181 -27.02 -17.64 -26.35
N LYS A 182 -27.58 -16.43 -26.17
CA LYS A 182 -27.26 -15.28 -27.03
C LYS A 182 -25.83 -14.82 -26.75
N ALA A 183 -25.46 -14.72 -25.48
CA ALA A 183 -24.10 -14.41 -25.05
C ALA A 183 -23.08 -15.42 -25.59
N GLY A 184 -23.38 -16.72 -25.58
CA GLY A 184 -22.52 -17.76 -26.14
C GLY A 184 -22.30 -17.61 -27.65
N ARG A 185 -23.34 -17.21 -28.41
CA ARG A 185 -23.17 -16.86 -29.83
C ARG A 185 -22.31 -15.61 -30.02
N ALA A 186 -22.53 -14.58 -29.21
CA ALA A 186 -21.75 -13.35 -29.26
C ALA A 186 -20.28 -13.56 -28.86
N ALA A 187 -19.98 -14.53 -27.99
CA ALA A 187 -18.61 -14.90 -27.64
C ALA A 187 -17.79 -15.31 -28.87
N ARG A 188 -18.41 -15.93 -29.88
CA ARG A 188 -17.75 -16.22 -31.16
C ARG A 188 -17.36 -14.94 -31.91
N VAL A 189 -18.23 -13.94 -31.90
CA VAL A 189 -17.97 -12.63 -32.52
C VAL A 189 -16.84 -11.92 -31.78
N VAL A 190 -16.85 -11.95 -30.44
CA VAL A 190 -15.75 -11.42 -29.60
C VAL A 190 -14.43 -12.08 -30.00
N ARG A 191 -14.35 -13.42 -30.09
CA ARG A 191 -13.13 -14.12 -30.53
C ARG A 191 -12.68 -13.73 -31.93
N GLN A 192 -13.62 -13.59 -32.87
CA GLN A 192 -13.32 -13.23 -34.26
C GLN A 192 -12.73 -11.82 -34.37
N ALA A 193 -13.04 -10.92 -33.44
CA ALA A 193 -12.44 -9.59 -33.37
C ALA A 193 -10.96 -9.61 -32.98
N ARG A 194 -10.45 -10.75 -32.46
CA ARG A 194 -9.07 -10.96 -31.95
C ARG A 194 -8.66 -9.87 -30.94
N PRO A 195 -9.40 -9.75 -29.81
CA PRO A 195 -9.13 -8.73 -28.80
C PRO A 195 -7.79 -8.97 -28.11
N ASP A 196 -7.14 -7.86 -27.74
CA ASP A 196 -6.06 -7.87 -26.75
C ASP A 196 -6.65 -7.76 -25.32
N ALA A 197 -7.84 -7.15 -25.17
CA ALA A 197 -8.57 -7.03 -23.91
C ALA A 197 -10.09 -7.11 -24.13
N VAL A 198 -10.82 -7.73 -23.20
CA VAL A 198 -12.29 -7.81 -23.26
C VAL A 198 -12.93 -7.30 -21.97
N ALA A 199 -13.82 -6.32 -22.10
CA ALA A 199 -14.67 -5.90 -21.00
C ALA A 199 -16.13 -6.23 -21.30
N ILE A 200 -16.85 -6.82 -20.34
CA ILE A 200 -18.31 -6.89 -20.38
C ILE A 200 -18.90 -5.89 -19.42
N VAL A 201 -19.80 -5.04 -19.93
CA VAL A 201 -20.37 -3.92 -19.19
C VAL A 201 -21.88 -3.92 -19.36
N GLY A 202 -22.62 -3.76 -18.28
CA GLY A 202 -24.07 -3.73 -18.37
C GLY A 202 -24.76 -3.57 -17.02
N LEU A 203 -26.07 -3.69 -17.04
CA LEU A 203 -26.89 -3.63 -15.84
C LEU A 203 -26.92 -5.01 -15.16
N SER A 204 -27.16 -5.05 -13.85
CA SER A 204 -27.32 -6.31 -13.10
C SER A 204 -28.25 -6.15 -11.89
N GLY A 205 -28.64 -7.30 -11.31
CA GLY A 205 -29.22 -7.34 -9.98
C GLY A 205 -28.14 -7.43 -8.90
N GLY A 206 -28.32 -6.73 -7.79
CA GLY A 206 -27.50 -6.86 -6.57
C GLY A 206 -28.01 -8.00 -5.69
N LEU A 207 -27.08 -8.74 -5.08
CA LEU A 207 -27.36 -9.88 -4.20
C LEU A 207 -26.89 -9.66 -2.75
N ALA A 208 -25.78 -8.96 -2.55
CA ALA A 208 -25.20 -8.80 -1.22
C ALA A 208 -25.87 -7.66 -0.42
N PRO A 209 -25.97 -7.79 0.92
CA PRO A 209 -26.37 -6.69 1.79
C PRO A 209 -25.48 -5.46 1.58
N GLY A 210 -26.09 -4.26 1.62
CA GLY A 210 -25.37 -2.99 1.50
C GLY A 210 -25.15 -2.50 0.07
N ILE A 211 -25.33 -3.36 -0.95
CA ILE A 211 -25.34 -2.95 -2.36
C ILE A 211 -26.66 -2.26 -2.69
N LYS A 212 -26.61 -1.13 -3.38
CA LYS A 212 -27.77 -0.31 -3.75
C LYS A 212 -27.87 -0.07 -5.26
N PRO A 213 -29.08 0.22 -5.80
CA PRO A 213 -29.21 0.68 -7.17
C PRO A 213 -28.34 1.91 -7.46
N GLY A 214 -27.55 1.85 -8.53
CA GLY A 214 -26.55 2.86 -8.91
C GLY A 214 -25.11 2.50 -8.52
N ASP A 215 -24.92 1.56 -7.58
CA ASP A 215 -23.60 1.03 -7.24
C ASP A 215 -23.02 0.21 -8.41
N ILE A 216 -21.70 0.09 -8.42
CA ILE A 216 -20.96 -0.69 -9.39
C ILE A 216 -20.40 -1.94 -8.73
N VAL A 217 -20.48 -3.07 -9.42
CA VAL A 217 -19.81 -4.31 -9.08
C VAL A 217 -18.78 -4.62 -10.16
N VAL A 218 -17.51 -4.69 -9.77
CA VAL A 218 -16.43 -5.23 -10.60
C VAL A 218 -16.22 -6.69 -10.18
N ALA A 219 -16.33 -7.62 -11.13
CA ALA A 219 -16.18 -9.03 -10.82
C ALA A 219 -14.77 -9.32 -10.32
N SER A 220 -14.61 -9.96 -9.16
CA SER A 220 -13.35 -10.66 -8.82
C SER A 220 -13.25 -12.00 -9.56
N GLU A 221 -14.40 -12.61 -9.81
CA GLU A 221 -14.56 -13.78 -10.67
C GLU A 221 -15.99 -13.83 -11.22
N VAL A 222 -16.15 -14.51 -12.35
CA VAL A 222 -17.43 -14.76 -13.00
C VAL A 222 -17.75 -16.24 -12.90
N ARG A 223 -18.92 -16.57 -12.36
CA ARG A 223 -19.40 -17.93 -12.16
C ARG A 223 -20.60 -18.25 -13.06
N ALA A 224 -20.68 -19.49 -13.54
CA ALA A 224 -21.89 -20.01 -14.16
C ALA A 224 -22.91 -20.44 -13.09
N ALA A 225 -24.13 -20.76 -13.52
CA ALA A 225 -25.24 -21.14 -12.63
C ALA A 225 -24.99 -22.42 -11.82
N ASP A 226 -24.11 -23.31 -12.31
CA ASP A 226 -23.69 -24.53 -11.61
C ASP A 226 -22.56 -24.30 -10.59
N GLY A 227 -22.10 -23.05 -10.44
CA GLY A 227 -21.02 -22.66 -9.54
C GLY A 227 -19.62 -22.75 -10.16
N SER A 228 -19.46 -23.26 -11.38
CA SER A 228 -18.17 -23.29 -12.06
C SER A 228 -17.65 -21.88 -12.33
N VAL A 229 -16.33 -21.67 -12.15
CA VAL A 229 -15.67 -20.38 -12.38
C VAL A 229 -15.33 -20.27 -13.86
N ALA A 230 -15.99 -19.35 -14.57
CA ALA A 230 -15.74 -19.08 -15.99
C ALA A 230 -14.52 -18.18 -16.22
N ALA A 231 -14.26 -17.24 -15.30
CA ALA A 231 -13.04 -16.42 -15.31
C ALA A 231 -12.70 -15.89 -13.92
N ARG A 232 -11.40 -15.76 -13.63
CA ARG A 232 -10.88 -14.99 -12.49
C ARG A 232 -10.37 -13.66 -13.01
N CYS A 233 -10.84 -12.56 -12.43
CA CYS A 233 -10.54 -11.20 -12.87
C CYS A 233 -9.53 -10.58 -11.90
N ALA A 234 -8.27 -11.03 -11.95
CA ALA A 234 -7.27 -10.63 -10.96
C ALA A 234 -7.00 -9.12 -10.95
N SER A 235 -7.14 -8.43 -12.10
CA SER A 235 -6.97 -6.97 -12.20
C SER A 235 -8.18 -6.16 -11.67
N ALA A 236 -9.22 -6.82 -11.15
CA ALA A 236 -10.43 -6.14 -10.67
C ALA A 236 -10.18 -5.06 -9.61
N PRO A 237 -9.28 -5.24 -8.62
CA PRO A 237 -9.00 -4.20 -7.64
C PRO A 237 -8.38 -2.94 -8.26
N LEU A 238 -7.56 -3.08 -9.32
CA LEU A 238 -6.98 -1.94 -10.06
C LEU A 238 -8.08 -1.10 -10.72
N LEU A 239 -8.96 -1.76 -11.48
CA LEU A 239 -10.09 -1.09 -12.14
C LEU A 239 -11.07 -0.50 -11.13
N ALA A 240 -11.32 -1.19 -10.01
CA ALA A 240 -12.15 -0.66 -8.94
C ALA A 240 -11.55 0.59 -8.30
N GLY A 241 -10.22 0.66 -8.16
CA GLY A 241 -9.49 1.83 -7.71
C GLY A 241 -9.79 3.06 -8.56
N ASP A 242 -9.62 2.96 -9.88
CA ASP A 242 -9.89 4.07 -10.81
C ASP A 242 -11.36 4.49 -10.79
N LEU A 243 -12.28 3.52 -10.71
CA LEU A 243 -13.71 3.83 -10.59
C LEU A 243 -14.03 4.57 -9.27
N ARG A 244 -13.41 4.18 -8.14
CA ARG A 244 -13.58 4.87 -6.84
C ARG A 244 -12.99 6.28 -6.86
N ARG A 245 -11.87 6.50 -7.55
CA ARG A 245 -11.30 7.85 -7.76
C ARG A 245 -12.26 8.80 -8.50
N LEU A 246 -13.18 8.27 -9.30
CA LEU A 246 -14.28 9.06 -9.88
C LEU A 246 -15.42 9.36 -8.89
N GLY A 247 -15.31 8.99 -7.62
CA GLY A 247 -16.37 9.15 -6.62
C GLY A 247 -17.55 8.21 -6.82
N LEU A 248 -17.32 7.04 -7.45
CA LEU A 248 -18.32 6.00 -7.61
C LEU A 248 -18.27 5.01 -6.43
N THR A 249 -19.43 4.52 -5.98
CA THR A 249 -19.50 3.41 -5.03
C THR A 249 -19.23 2.11 -5.78
N VAL A 250 -18.12 1.44 -5.45
CA VAL A 250 -17.66 0.24 -6.16
C VAL A 250 -17.40 -0.90 -5.19
N HIS A 251 -18.02 -2.04 -5.48
CA HIS A 251 -17.84 -3.31 -4.80
C HIS A 251 -17.05 -4.26 -5.70
N VAL A 252 -16.18 -5.08 -5.10
CA VAL A 252 -15.42 -6.10 -5.83
C VAL A 252 -15.80 -7.46 -5.27
N GLY A 253 -16.22 -8.39 -6.12
CA GLY A 253 -16.65 -9.71 -5.67
C GLY A 253 -17.23 -10.59 -6.77
N PRO A 254 -17.65 -11.82 -6.45
CA PRO A 254 -18.11 -12.76 -7.47
C PRO A 254 -19.43 -12.34 -8.12
N ILE A 255 -19.50 -12.48 -9.44
CA ILE A 255 -20.73 -12.31 -10.23
C ILE A 255 -21.18 -13.69 -10.71
N VAL A 256 -22.48 -13.99 -10.58
CA VAL A 256 -23.07 -15.24 -11.07
C VAL A 256 -23.97 -14.99 -12.28
N THR A 257 -23.83 -15.81 -13.32
CA THR A 257 -24.66 -15.77 -14.52
C THR A 257 -25.74 -16.84 -14.49
N VAL A 258 -26.99 -16.43 -14.71
CA VAL A 258 -28.17 -17.31 -14.70
C VAL A 258 -28.97 -17.24 -16.01
N ALA A 259 -29.80 -18.25 -16.28
CA ALA A 259 -30.57 -18.34 -17.52
C ALA A 259 -31.79 -17.41 -17.59
N LYS A 260 -32.30 -16.97 -16.45
CA LYS A 260 -33.49 -16.11 -16.31
C LYS A 260 -33.27 -15.10 -15.19
N VAL A 261 -33.98 -13.98 -15.25
CA VAL A 261 -33.93 -12.93 -14.21
C VAL A 261 -34.23 -13.56 -12.85
N ALA A 262 -33.27 -13.44 -11.91
CA ALA A 262 -33.42 -13.98 -10.56
C ALA A 262 -34.36 -13.11 -9.72
N THR A 263 -35.29 -13.74 -9.00
CA THR A 263 -36.28 -13.08 -8.14
C THR A 263 -36.52 -13.90 -6.87
N GLY A 264 -36.92 -13.27 -5.76
CA GLY A 264 -37.31 -13.98 -4.53
C GLY A 264 -36.23 -14.94 -4.03
N ASP A 265 -36.63 -16.17 -3.70
CA ASP A 265 -35.76 -17.21 -3.13
C ASP A 265 -34.53 -17.55 -3.99
N ASP A 266 -34.62 -17.38 -5.31
CA ASP A 266 -33.47 -17.58 -6.20
C ASP A 266 -32.34 -16.61 -5.84
N ARG A 267 -32.64 -15.36 -5.49
CA ARG A 267 -31.61 -14.40 -5.07
C ARG A 267 -30.99 -14.78 -3.74
N THR A 268 -31.80 -15.20 -2.79
CA THR A 268 -31.33 -15.67 -1.48
C THR A 268 -30.36 -16.84 -1.65
N ARG A 269 -30.72 -17.82 -2.50
CA ARG A 269 -29.86 -18.97 -2.79
C ARG A 269 -28.56 -18.57 -3.48
N LEU A 270 -28.59 -17.64 -4.44
CA LEU A 270 -27.39 -17.16 -5.11
C LEU A 270 -26.49 -16.35 -4.18
N ALA A 271 -27.05 -15.48 -3.34
CA ALA A 271 -26.31 -14.71 -2.35
C ALA A 271 -25.59 -15.63 -1.35
N ALA A 272 -26.22 -16.74 -0.94
CA ALA A 272 -25.61 -17.73 -0.05
C ALA A 272 -24.35 -18.41 -0.64
N THR A 273 -24.12 -18.33 -1.95
CA THR A 273 -22.88 -18.80 -2.59
C THR A 273 -21.70 -17.82 -2.44
N GLY A 274 -21.95 -16.64 -1.86
CA GLY A 274 -21.00 -15.52 -1.81
C GLY A 274 -21.00 -14.63 -3.05
N ALA A 275 -21.87 -14.88 -4.02
CA ALA A 275 -22.05 -13.98 -5.16
C ALA A 275 -22.71 -12.66 -4.72
N ILE A 276 -22.16 -11.54 -5.20
CA ILE A 276 -22.63 -10.21 -4.81
C ILE A 276 -23.48 -9.54 -5.90
N ALA A 277 -23.42 -10.02 -7.13
CA ALA A 277 -24.28 -9.61 -8.23
C ALA A 277 -24.68 -10.78 -9.12
N VAL A 278 -25.79 -10.61 -9.84
CA VAL A 278 -26.33 -11.59 -10.78
C VAL A 278 -26.62 -10.95 -12.14
N ASP A 279 -26.20 -11.62 -13.20
CA ASP A 279 -26.52 -11.27 -14.59
C ASP A 279 -26.90 -12.50 -15.43
N MET A 280 -27.03 -12.34 -16.75
CA MET A 280 -27.46 -13.39 -17.67
C MET A 280 -26.47 -13.65 -18.81
N GLU A 281 -25.27 -13.06 -18.78
CA GLU A 281 -24.40 -13.01 -19.96
C GLU A 281 -22.89 -13.02 -19.68
N SER A 282 -22.41 -12.76 -18.45
CA SER A 282 -20.97 -12.71 -18.19
C SER A 282 -20.27 -14.03 -18.43
N ALA A 283 -20.79 -15.13 -17.87
CA ALA A 283 -20.09 -16.42 -17.90
C ALA A 283 -19.85 -16.96 -19.32
N PRO A 284 -20.81 -16.93 -20.27
CA PRO A 284 -20.55 -17.38 -21.64
C PRO A 284 -19.55 -16.51 -22.41
N ILE A 285 -19.50 -15.20 -22.14
CA ILE A 285 -18.49 -14.33 -22.75
C ILE A 285 -17.12 -14.63 -22.14
N ALA A 286 -17.03 -14.70 -20.81
CA ALA A 286 -15.82 -15.01 -20.07
C ALA A 286 -15.21 -16.37 -20.50
N ALA A 287 -16.01 -17.44 -20.54
CA ALA A 287 -15.56 -18.75 -21.01
C ALA A 287 -15.12 -18.73 -22.49
N GLY A 288 -15.63 -17.77 -23.26
CA GLY A 288 -15.35 -17.65 -24.68
C GLY A 288 -14.09 -16.86 -25.02
N VAL A 289 -13.45 -16.14 -24.08
CA VAL A 289 -12.28 -15.29 -24.37
C VAL A 289 -10.94 -15.96 -24.09
N GLY A 290 -10.90 -17.07 -23.36
CA GLY A 290 -9.67 -17.80 -23.06
C GLY A 290 -8.73 -16.98 -22.19
N ASP A 291 -7.45 -16.94 -22.55
CA ASP A 291 -6.39 -16.25 -21.78
C ASP A 291 -6.34 -14.73 -22.01
N VAL A 292 -7.26 -14.17 -22.82
CA VAL A 292 -7.33 -12.72 -23.04
C VAL A 292 -7.76 -12.04 -21.74
N PRO A 293 -7.04 -10.99 -21.27
CA PRO A 293 -7.43 -10.22 -20.10
C PRO A 293 -8.89 -9.79 -20.15
N PHE A 294 -9.61 -10.09 -19.07
CA PHE A 294 -11.05 -9.99 -18.99
C PHE A 294 -11.51 -9.21 -17.76
N ALA A 295 -12.44 -8.28 -17.96
CA ALA A 295 -13.11 -7.54 -16.89
C ALA A 295 -14.62 -7.60 -17.05
N ALA A 296 -15.35 -7.79 -15.94
CA ALA A 296 -16.81 -7.65 -15.91
C ALA A 296 -17.21 -6.54 -14.94
N VAL A 297 -17.94 -5.54 -15.45
CA VAL A 297 -18.37 -4.36 -14.71
C VAL A 297 -19.88 -4.23 -14.81
N ARG A 298 -20.55 -4.30 -13.67
CA ARG A 298 -22.01 -4.27 -13.60
C ARG A 298 -22.53 -3.09 -12.81
N VAL A 299 -23.54 -2.41 -13.33
CA VAL A 299 -24.26 -1.37 -12.61
C VAL A 299 -25.54 -1.95 -12.05
N VAL A 300 -25.69 -1.89 -10.74
CA VAL A 300 -26.84 -2.48 -10.05
C VAL A 300 -28.07 -1.62 -10.31
N VAL A 301 -29.17 -2.22 -10.76
CA VAL A 301 -30.44 -1.51 -11.00
C VAL A 301 -31.56 -1.93 -10.06
N ASP A 302 -31.41 -3.06 -9.40
CA ASP A 302 -32.38 -3.62 -8.46
C ASP A 302 -31.70 -4.57 -7.47
N THR A 303 -32.31 -4.74 -6.30
CA THR A 303 -31.80 -5.58 -5.20
C THR A 303 -32.95 -6.41 -4.60
N ALA A 304 -32.67 -7.29 -3.64
CA ALA A 304 -33.72 -8.03 -2.93
C ALA A 304 -34.71 -7.08 -2.21
N ASP A 305 -34.21 -6.01 -1.58
CA ASP A 305 -35.02 -5.00 -0.90
C ASP A 305 -35.74 -4.05 -1.88
N GLU A 306 -35.20 -3.94 -3.09
CA GLU A 306 -35.65 -2.99 -4.11
C GLU A 306 -35.85 -3.68 -5.49
N PRO A 307 -36.80 -4.63 -5.64
CA PRO A 307 -36.91 -5.49 -6.82
C PRO A 307 -37.51 -4.81 -8.06
N LEU A 308 -37.30 -5.44 -9.23
CA LEU A 308 -37.89 -5.06 -10.52
C LEU A 308 -39.44 -5.13 -10.46
N GLY A 309 -40.13 -4.09 -10.93
CA GLY A 309 -41.60 -4.10 -11.11
C GLY A 309 -42.40 -2.93 -10.50
N ARG A 310 -41.75 -2.02 -9.75
CA ARG A 310 -42.36 -0.72 -9.36
C ARG A 310 -42.17 0.32 -10.46
N LEU A 311 -43.01 1.37 -10.50
CA LEU A 311 -42.87 2.56 -11.39
C LEU A 311 -41.45 3.15 -11.44
N ASP A 312 -40.65 2.90 -10.40
CA ASP A 312 -39.27 3.37 -10.24
C ASP A 312 -38.26 2.66 -11.17
N LEU A 313 -38.63 1.57 -11.86
CA LEU A 313 -37.73 0.84 -12.76
C LEU A 313 -37.18 1.71 -13.90
N VAL A 314 -38.02 2.57 -14.48
CA VAL A 314 -37.59 3.49 -15.54
C VAL A 314 -36.55 4.47 -14.99
N ARG A 315 -36.78 5.03 -13.79
CA ARG A 315 -35.86 5.94 -13.13
C ARG A 315 -34.52 5.26 -12.82
N ARG A 316 -34.55 4.04 -12.29
CA ARG A 316 -33.35 3.26 -11.94
C ARG A 316 -32.57 2.79 -13.16
N GLY A 317 -33.26 2.38 -14.22
CA GLY A 317 -32.63 2.09 -15.51
C GLY A 317 -31.93 3.33 -16.09
N VAL A 318 -32.58 4.50 -16.03
CA VAL A 318 -31.96 5.77 -16.44
C VAL A 318 -30.75 6.11 -15.57
N LEU A 319 -30.84 5.93 -14.25
CA LEU A 319 -29.71 6.11 -13.34
C LEU A 319 -28.56 5.16 -13.71
N GLY A 320 -28.85 3.88 -13.91
CA GLY A 320 -27.86 2.88 -14.29
C GLY A 320 -27.15 3.23 -15.60
N LEU A 321 -27.91 3.64 -16.63
CA LEU A 321 -27.34 4.10 -17.90
C LEU A 321 -26.54 5.41 -17.77
N ARG A 322 -26.88 6.30 -16.84
CA ARG A 322 -26.07 7.49 -16.52
C ARG A 322 -24.76 7.09 -15.84
N THR A 323 -24.78 6.17 -14.89
CA THR A 323 -23.58 5.62 -14.27
C THR A 323 -22.70 4.92 -15.30
N MET A 324 -23.28 4.14 -16.21
CA MET A 324 -22.54 3.49 -17.31
C MET A 324 -21.76 4.47 -18.18
N ARG A 325 -22.26 5.71 -18.38
CA ARG A 325 -21.53 6.75 -19.13
C ARG A 325 -20.23 7.20 -18.46
N ARG A 326 -19.97 6.79 -17.22
CA ARG A 326 -18.75 7.12 -16.47
C ARG A 326 -17.70 6.01 -16.51
N LEU A 327 -18.03 4.86 -17.11
CA LEU A 327 -17.16 3.68 -17.10
C LEU A 327 -16.10 3.67 -18.21
N GLY A 328 -16.31 4.43 -19.29
CA GLY A 328 -15.47 4.34 -20.48
C GLY A 328 -14.02 4.75 -20.27
N LEU A 329 -13.78 5.82 -19.52
CA LEU A 329 -12.41 6.27 -19.22
C LEU A 329 -11.64 5.23 -18.38
N PRO A 330 -12.14 4.73 -17.23
CA PRO A 330 -11.47 3.65 -16.49
C PRO A 330 -11.29 2.35 -17.28
N ILE A 331 -12.28 1.95 -18.09
CA ILE A 331 -12.16 0.76 -18.95
C ILE A 331 -11.10 0.98 -20.04
N GLY A 332 -11.03 2.18 -20.61
CA GLY A 332 -9.99 2.56 -21.56
C GLY A 332 -8.60 2.53 -20.92
N ALA A 333 -8.45 3.08 -19.71
CA ALA A 333 -7.19 3.02 -18.96
C ALA A 333 -6.80 1.58 -18.60
N TRP A 334 -7.76 0.75 -18.19
CA TRP A 334 -7.55 -0.68 -17.94
C TRP A 334 -7.06 -1.40 -19.20
N ALA A 335 -7.68 -1.12 -20.35
CA ALA A 335 -7.27 -1.70 -21.63
C ALA A 335 -5.89 -1.20 -22.09
N ALA A 336 -5.56 0.07 -21.87
CA ALA A 336 -4.23 0.62 -22.15
C ALA A 336 -3.16 -0.01 -21.25
N ALA A 337 -3.53 -0.34 -20.01
CA ALA A 337 -2.70 -1.10 -19.10
C ALA A 337 -2.67 -2.61 -19.42
N VAL A 338 -3.31 -3.13 -20.47
CA VAL A 338 -3.16 -4.55 -20.83
C VAL A 338 -1.90 -4.74 -21.67
N GLY A 339 -1.07 -5.71 -21.28
CA GLY A 339 0.20 -5.98 -21.95
C GLY A 339 1.05 -7.05 -21.28
N ARG A 340 2.08 -7.52 -21.99
CA ARG A 340 3.09 -8.41 -21.43
C ARG A 340 4.01 -7.61 -20.51
N ARG A 341 4.34 -8.16 -19.34
CA ARG A 341 5.20 -7.48 -18.36
C ARG A 341 6.24 -8.37 -17.72
N THR A 342 7.29 -7.72 -17.24
CA THR A 342 8.24 -8.27 -16.27
C THR A 342 8.05 -7.53 -14.94
N VAL A 343 7.88 -8.29 -13.86
CA VAL A 343 7.82 -7.77 -12.49
C VAL A 343 9.12 -8.15 -11.79
N LEU A 344 9.82 -7.14 -11.28
CA LEU A 344 11.06 -7.27 -10.53
C LEU A 344 10.78 -7.08 -9.04
N LEU A 345 10.85 -8.16 -8.26
CA LEU A 345 10.66 -8.10 -6.82
C LEU A 345 12.00 -7.77 -6.13
N ALA A 346 12.03 -6.72 -5.33
CA ALA A 346 13.19 -6.37 -4.51
C ALA A 346 13.36 -7.41 -3.37
N GLU A 347 14.58 -7.86 -3.09
CA GLU A 347 14.87 -8.69 -1.93
C GLU A 347 16.12 -8.20 -1.18
N PRO A 348 16.02 -7.91 0.13
CA PRO A 348 14.84 -8.08 1.00
C PRO A 348 13.76 -6.99 0.79
N ARG A 349 12.53 -7.29 1.22
CA ARG A 349 11.35 -6.42 1.21
C ARG A 349 10.40 -6.84 2.33
N ALA A 350 9.37 -6.02 2.60
CA ALA A 350 8.33 -6.30 3.60
C ALA A 350 8.89 -6.40 5.03
N PHE A 351 8.21 -7.11 5.95
CA PHE A 351 8.54 -7.19 7.38
C PHE A 351 10.02 -7.38 7.69
N CYS A 352 10.49 -6.68 8.72
CA CYS A 352 11.79 -6.93 9.35
C CYS A 352 11.61 -7.58 10.71
N ALA A 353 12.69 -8.13 11.28
CA ALA A 353 12.64 -8.84 12.57
C ALA A 353 12.06 -7.99 13.73
N GLY A 354 12.25 -6.67 13.71
CA GLY A 354 11.69 -5.77 14.72
C GLY A 354 10.17 -5.65 14.64
N VAL A 355 9.64 -5.59 13.41
CA VAL A 355 8.20 -5.52 13.14
C VAL A 355 7.53 -6.85 13.44
N GLU A 356 8.10 -7.97 12.99
CA GLU A 356 7.56 -9.32 13.30
C GLU A 356 7.44 -9.53 14.80
N ARG A 357 8.51 -9.22 15.55
CA ARG A 357 8.50 -9.29 17.01
C ARG A 357 7.40 -8.40 17.61
N ALA A 358 7.23 -7.17 17.13
CA ALA A 358 6.25 -6.25 17.70
C ALA A 358 4.81 -6.70 17.47
N ILE A 359 4.52 -7.26 16.28
CA ILE A 359 3.23 -7.89 15.99
C ILE A 359 3.01 -9.08 16.94
N GLU A 360 3.97 -10.00 17.01
CA GLU A 360 3.91 -11.20 17.86
C GLU A 360 3.71 -10.84 19.34
N VAL A 361 4.30 -9.74 19.82
CA VAL A 361 4.08 -9.21 21.18
C VAL A 361 2.61 -8.91 21.44
N VAL A 362 1.92 -8.23 20.53
CA VAL A 362 0.49 -7.89 20.69
C VAL A 362 -0.37 -9.13 20.57
N GLU A 363 -0.10 -9.99 19.60
CA GLU A 363 -0.81 -11.26 19.41
C GLU A 363 -0.74 -12.11 20.68
N ARG A 364 0.47 -12.26 21.23
CA ARG A 364 0.69 -13.07 22.43
C ARG A 364 0.11 -12.41 23.68
N ALA A 365 0.12 -11.09 23.76
CA ALA A 365 -0.57 -10.37 24.83
C ALA A 365 -2.07 -10.63 24.80
N LEU A 366 -2.70 -10.60 23.62
CA LEU A 366 -4.13 -10.93 23.45
C LEU A 366 -4.42 -12.38 23.84
N GLU A 367 -3.54 -13.33 23.50
CA GLU A 367 -3.70 -14.73 23.89
C GLU A 367 -3.60 -14.96 25.40
N ILE A 368 -2.71 -14.23 26.09
CA ILE A 368 -2.46 -14.42 27.53
C ILE A 368 -3.48 -13.66 28.38
N HIS A 369 -3.77 -12.41 28.01
CA HIS A 369 -4.58 -11.49 28.83
C HIS A 369 -6.03 -11.37 28.37
N GLY A 370 -6.37 -11.85 27.16
CA GLY A 370 -7.66 -11.63 26.54
C GLY A 370 -7.84 -10.19 26.05
N ALA A 371 -8.95 -9.94 25.34
CA ALA A 371 -9.31 -8.59 24.91
C ALA A 371 -10.00 -7.80 26.05
N PRO A 372 -9.76 -6.48 26.17
CA PRO A 372 -8.88 -5.67 25.32
C PRO A 372 -7.42 -5.65 25.80
N VAL A 373 -6.48 -5.58 24.85
CA VAL A 373 -5.09 -5.17 25.09
C VAL A 373 -4.90 -3.77 24.52
N TYR A 374 -4.42 -2.83 25.32
CA TYR A 374 -4.17 -1.46 24.86
C TYR A 374 -2.79 -1.37 24.22
N VAL A 375 -2.66 -0.62 23.14
CA VAL A 375 -1.38 -0.32 22.49
C VAL A 375 -1.23 1.18 22.42
N ARG A 376 -0.13 1.73 22.96
CA ARG A 376 0.14 3.17 22.86
C ARG A 376 0.68 3.47 21.46
N LYS A 377 0.02 4.40 20.77
CA LYS A 377 0.19 4.68 19.33
C LYS A 377 -0.01 3.42 18.49
N GLN A 378 0.33 3.47 17.21
CA GLN A 378 0.31 2.27 16.36
C GLN A 378 1.49 1.35 16.72
N ILE A 379 1.26 0.04 16.77
CA ILE A 379 2.34 -0.94 17.05
C ILE A 379 3.47 -0.83 16.03
N VAL A 380 3.09 -0.59 14.76
CA VAL A 380 3.94 -0.28 13.60
C VAL A 380 3.16 0.65 12.66
N HIS A 381 3.85 1.45 11.84
CA HIS A 381 3.21 2.32 10.85
C HIS A 381 2.70 1.53 9.62
N ASN A 382 1.60 0.80 9.80
CA ASN A 382 0.86 0.15 8.70
C ASN A 382 -0.61 -0.06 9.09
N SER A 383 -1.51 0.53 8.29
CA SER A 383 -2.96 0.51 8.55
C SER A 383 -3.56 -0.90 8.56
N HIS A 384 -3.07 -1.81 7.72
CA HIS A 384 -3.55 -3.20 7.65
C HIS A 384 -3.22 -3.99 8.89
N VAL A 385 -1.98 -3.88 9.38
CA VAL A 385 -1.55 -4.51 10.63
C VAL A 385 -2.36 -3.99 11.81
N VAL A 386 -2.58 -2.68 11.87
CA VAL A 386 -3.40 -2.04 12.91
C VAL A 386 -4.85 -2.54 12.85
N ALA A 387 -5.44 -2.62 11.65
CA ALA A 387 -6.81 -3.10 11.47
C ALA A 387 -6.97 -4.58 11.86
N ASP A 388 -6.02 -5.44 11.50
CA ASP A 388 -6.04 -6.87 11.86
C ASP A 388 -5.99 -7.06 13.39
N LEU A 389 -5.03 -6.41 14.06
CA LEU A 389 -4.89 -6.49 15.50
C LEU A 389 -6.10 -5.88 16.23
N ALA A 390 -6.66 -4.78 15.71
CA ALA A 390 -7.89 -4.19 16.26
C ALA A 390 -9.08 -5.15 16.15
N ALA A 391 -9.24 -5.84 15.01
CA ALA A 391 -10.29 -6.84 14.82
C ALA A 391 -10.15 -8.03 15.80
N ARG A 392 -8.92 -8.30 16.28
CA ARG A 392 -8.62 -9.33 17.29
C ARG A 392 -8.76 -8.85 18.73
N GLY A 393 -9.06 -7.56 18.96
CA GLY A 393 -9.33 -6.99 20.28
C GLY A 393 -8.23 -6.08 20.83
N ALA A 394 -7.23 -5.70 20.04
CA ALA A 394 -6.31 -4.62 20.43
C ALA A 394 -7.02 -3.26 20.35
N ILE A 395 -6.72 -2.35 21.28
CA ILE A 395 -7.22 -0.98 21.27
C ILE A 395 -6.02 -0.04 21.20
N PHE A 396 -5.87 0.66 20.08
CA PHE A 396 -4.82 1.65 19.87
C PHE A 396 -5.27 2.99 20.47
N VAL A 397 -4.43 3.57 21.33
CA VAL A 397 -4.68 4.86 22.00
C VAL A 397 -3.58 5.85 21.66
N GLU A 398 -3.88 7.15 21.67
CA GLU A 398 -2.86 8.15 21.43
C GLU A 398 -2.01 8.38 22.68
N GLU A 399 -2.66 8.51 23.85
CA GLU A 399 -1.99 8.79 25.11
C GLU A 399 -2.40 7.82 26.22
N LEU A 400 -1.57 7.75 27.25
CA LEU A 400 -1.78 6.78 28.33
C LEU A 400 -3.00 7.11 29.19
N ASP A 401 -3.43 8.36 29.28
CA ASP A 401 -4.61 8.76 30.07
C ASP A 401 -5.92 8.13 29.58
N GLU A 402 -5.97 7.68 28.33
CA GLU A 402 -7.07 6.93 27.71
C GLU A 402 -7.15 5.46 28.17
N VAL A 403 -6.07 4.90 28.72
CA VAL A 403 -6.00 3.48 29.13
C VAL A 403 -6.56 3.30 30.54
N PRO A 404 -7.48 2.37 30.86
CA PRO A 404 -7.92 2.17 32.23
C PRO A 404 -6.77 1.86 33.20
N ALA A 405 -6.80 2.41 34.41
CA ALA A 405 -5.78 2.13 35.42
C ALA A 405 -5.70 0.63 35.73
N GLY A 406 -4.48 0.09 35.89
CA GLY A 406 -4.27 -1.34 36.07
C GLY A 406 -4.34 -2.20 34.81
N ALA A 407 -4.73 -1.65 33.65
CA ALA A 407 -4.84 -2.42 32.42
C ALA A 407 -3.47 -2.77 31.81
N THR A 408 -3.47 -3.77 30.92
CA THR A 408 -2.30 -4.13 30.12
C THR A 408 -2.13 -3.15 28.96
N VAL A 409 -0.93 -2.59 28.85
CA VAL A 409 -0.55 -1.68 27.75
C VAL A 409 0.73 -2.18 27.06
N VAL A 410 0.74 -2.15 25.74
CA VAL A 410 1.92 -2.42 24.92
C VAL A 410 2.50 -1.11 24.41
N PHE A 411 3.81 -0.90 24.57
CA PHE A 411 4.53 0.19 23.91
C PHE A 411 4.98 -0.24 22.51
N SER A 412 4.89 0.68 21.55
CA SER A 412 5.14 0.39 20.13
C SER A 412 6.60 0.04 19.83
N ALA A 413 6.85 -0.45 18.61
CA ALA A 413 8.20 -0.79 18.15
C ALA A 413 9.15 0.42 18.09
N HIS A 414 8.60 1.64 18.05
CA HIS A 414 9.36 2.90 17.90
C HIS A 414 10.00 3.39 19.20
N GLY A 415 9.72 2.76 20.35
CA GLY A 415 10.23 3.22 21.63
C GLY A 415 9.43 4.39 22.21
N VAL A 416 9.59 4.61 23.51
CA VAL A 416 8.95 5.72 24.23
C VAL A 416 9.95 6.42 25.14
N ALA A 417 9.71 7.70 25.40
CA ALA A 417 10.53 8.47 26.34
C ALA A 417 10.37 7.98 27.79
N PRO A 418 11.39 8.16 28.66
CA PRO A 418 11.30 7.87 30.10
C PRO A 418 10.09 8.49 30.83
N ALA A 419 9.60 9.66 30.36
CA ALA A 419 8.41 10.28 30.92
C ALA A 419 7.14 9.42 30.74
N VAL A 420 7.04 8.67 29.65
CA VAL A 420 5.91 7.77 29.36
C VAL A 420 5.93 6.56 30.30
N TRP A 421 7.13 6.04 30.61
CA TRP A 421 7.29 5.01 31.64
C TRP A 421 6.79 5.47 33.01
N ASN A 422 7.18 6.68 33.45
CA ASN A 422 6.71 7.25 34.71
C ASN A 422 5.18 7.43 34.76
N GLN A 423 4.57 7.79 33.63
CA GLN A 423 3.11 7.89 33.52
C GLN A 423 2.42 6.52 33.65
N ALA A 424 2.98 5.49 33.02
CA ALA A 424 2.45 4.13 33.12
C ALA A 424 2.52 3.60 34.56
N ASP A 425 3.65 3.81 35.25
CA ASP A 425 3.85 3.45 36.65
C ASP A 425 2.88 4.19 37.57
N GLY A 426 2.71 5.50 37.38
CA GLY A 426 1.74 6.31 38.14
C GLY A 426 0.30 5.83 38.00
N ARG A 427 -0.03 5.20 36.87
CA ARG A 427 -1.35 4.63 36.56
C ARG A 427 -1.43 3.12 36.84
N LYS A 428 -0.35 2.54 37.39
CA LYS A 428 -0.20 1.12 37.73
C LYS A 428 -0.49 0.19 36.54
N LEU A 429 -0.13 0.60 35.33
CA LEU A 429 -0.37 -0.19 34.12
C LEU A 429 0.55 -1.41 34.10
N SER A 430 0.07 -2.53 33.54
CA SER A 430 0.91 -3.68 33.22
C SER A 430 1.54 -3.46 31.85
N VAL A 431 2.77 -2.96 31.82
CA VAL A 431 3.47 -2.60 30.58
C VAL A 431 4.15 -3.81 29.96
N ILE A 432 3.98 -3.98 28.65
CA ILE A 432 4.73 -4.92 27.80
C ILE A 432 5.48 -4.09 26.74
N ASP A 433 6.79 -4.20 26.72
CA ASP A 433 7.61 -3.38 25.82
C ASP A 433 7.91 -4.07 24.49
N ALA A 434 7.30 -3.58 23.41
CA ALA A 434 7.55 -4.06 22.05
C ALA A 434 8.65 -3.27 21.33
N THR A 435 9.35 -2.33 22.00
CA THR A 435 10.43 -1.54 21.40
C THR A 435 11.42 -2.43 20.65
N CYS A 436 11.77 -2.02 19.42
CA CYS A 436 12.73 -2.74 18.61
C CYS A 436 14.10 -2.71 19.31
N PRO A 437 14.81 -3.86 19.45
CA PRO A 437 16.13 -3.87 20.07
C PRO A 437 17.17 -2.93 19.44
N LEU A 438 17.00 -2.59 18.15
CA LEU A 438 17.87 -1.62 17.47
C LEU A 438 17.53 -0.17 17.82
N VAL A 439 16.28 0.13 18.18
CA VAL A 439 15.88 1.43 18.73
C VAL A 439 16.34 1.55 20.18
N GLU A 440 16.17 0.50 20.99
CA GLU A 440 16.66 0.48 22.37
C GLU A 440 18.19 0.68 22.45
N LYS A 441 18.94 0.18 21.46
CA LYS A 441 20.38 0.47 21.31
C LYS A 441 20.63 1.98 21.21
N VAL A 442 19.90 2.69 20.34
CA VAL A 442 20.03 4.15 20.18
C VAL A 442 19.66 4.88 21.47
N HIS A 443 18.60 4.48 22.16
CA HIS A 443 18.23 5.03 23.47
C HIS A 443 19.35 4.82 24.51
N ALA A 444 19.93 3.62 24.57
CA ALA A 444 21.03 3.32 25.48
C ALA A 444 22.29 4.12 25.17
N GLU A 445 22.61 4.33 23.89
CA GLU A 445 23.71 5.18 23.46
C GLU A 445 23.46 6.65 23.79
N ALA A 446 22.24 7.16 23.61
CA ALA A 446 21.85 8.51 24.00
C ALA A 446 22.08 8.76 25.49
N ARG A 447 21.62 7.84 26.35
CA ARG A 447 21.88 7.89 27.81
C ARG A 447 23.38 7.84 28.11
N ARG A 448 24.11 6.94 27.46
CA ARG A 448 25.56 6.76 27.69
C ARG A 448 26.34 8.03 27.34
N PHE A 449 26.14 8.60 26.15
CA PHE A 449 26.89 9.77 25.67
C PHE A 449 26.56 11.02 26.48
N THR A 450 25.29 11.23 26.80
CA THR A 450 24.90 12.35 27.67
C THR A 450 25.43 12.19 29.09
N SER A 451 25.47 10.97 29.65
CA SER A 451 26.07 10.72 30.97
C SER A 451 27.60 10.93 31.00
N ARG A 452 28.28 10.72 29.86
CA ARG A 452 29.69 11.07 29.69
C ARG A 452 29.90 12.58 29.73
N GLY A 453 28.87 13.37 29.42
CA GLY A 453 28.90 14.84 29.40
C GLY A 453 28.88 15.44 27.99
N ASP A 454 28.64 14.63 26.96
CA ASP A 454 28.67 15.09 25.58
C ASP A 454 27.35 15.77 25.20
N THR A 455 27.42 16.71 24.25
CA THR A 455 26.24 17.14 23.50
C THR A 455 25.93 16.08 22.45
N VAL A 456 24.71 15.55 22.44
CA VAL A 456 24.29 14.58 21.43
C VAL A 456 23.51 15.29 20.33
N LEU A 457 23.92 15.09 19.08
CA LEU A 457 23.22 15.56 17.89
C LEU A 457 22.47 14.38 17.28
N LEU A 458 21.15 14.38 17.37
CA LEU A 458 20.30 13.33 16.81
C LEU A 458 19.91 13.71 15.38
N ILE A 459 20.42 12.97 14.40
CA ILE A 459 20.02 13.08 13.00
C ILE A 459 18.68 12.37 12.83
N GLY A 460 17.63 13.08 12.43
CA GLY A 460 16.28 12.52 12.39
C GLY A 460 15.24 13.48 11.86
N HIS A 461 13.98 13.06 11.82
CA HIS A 461 12.86 13.92 11.43
C HIS A 461 12.00 14.27 12.63
N SER A 462 11.68 15.56 12.77
CA SER A 462 10.75 16.04 13.81
C SER A 462 9.37 15.39 13.67
N GLY A 463 8.72 15.10 14.79
CA GLY A 463 7.39 14.49 14.84
C GLY A 463 7.35 12.99 14.58
N HIS A 464 8.50 12.32 14.46
CA HIS A 464 8.56 10.85 14.40
C HIS A 464 8.69 10.26 15.81
N GLU A 465 7.88 9.25 16.14
CA GLU A 465 7.82 8.64 17.49
C GLU A 465 9.20 8.20 18.01
N GLU A 466 10.01 7.59 17.16
CA GLU A 466 11.38 7.16 17.48
C GLU A 466 12.31 8.33 17.86
N VAL A 467 12.13 9.48 17.21
CA VAL A 467 12.90 10.69 17.49
C VAL A 467 12.44 11.29 18.82
N ASP A 468 11.13 11.35 19.06
CA ASP A 468 10.57 11.85 20.33
C ASP A 468 11.00 10.97 21.52
N GLY A 469 11.02 9.65 21.33
CA GLY A 469 11.55 8.68 22.29
C GLY A 469 13.01 8.95 22.64
N THR A 470 13.86 9.10 21.62
CA THR A 470 15.29 9.34 21.79
C THR A 470 15.58 10.70 22.41
N LEU A 471 14.92 11.78 21.96
CA LEU A 471 15.05 13.13 22.54
C LEU A 471 14.67 13.15 24.02
N GLY A 472 13.68 12.34 24.40
CA GLY A 472 13.19 12.20 25.77
C GLY A 472 14.16 11.52 26.73
N GLU A 473 15.17 10.79 26.24
CA GLU A 473 16.16 10.09 27.08
C GLU A 473 17.03 11.05 27.91
N ALA A 474 17.34 12.23 27.37
CA ALA A 474 18.10 13.26 28.07
C ALA A 474 17.69 14.67 27.61
N PRO A 475 16.55 15.19 28.10
CA PRO A 475 16.02 16.49 27.70
C PRO A 475 17.04 17.62 27.90
N GLY A 476 17.21 18.46 26.87
CA GLY A 476 18.14 19.59 26.88
C GLY A 476 19.61 19.23 26.62
N ARG A 477 19.97 17.94 26.50
CA ARG A 477 21.32 17.49 26.11
C ARG A 477 21.39 16.85 24.72
N ILE A 478 20.23 16.55 24.14
CA ILE A 478 20.09 16.02 22.79
C ILE A 478 19.48 17.12 21.92
N ARG A 479 20.07 17.38 20.75
CA ARG A 479 19.60 18.36 19.77
C ARG A 479 19.28 17.65 18.46
N LEU A 480 18.08 17.88 17.90
CA LEU A 480 17.68 17.34 16.62
C LEU A 480 18.37 18.09 15.46
N VAL A 481 18.79 17.35 14.44
CA VAL A 481 19.33 17.87 13.18
C VAL A 481 18.63 17.15 12.02
N GLN A 482 17.97 17.88 11.14
CA GLN A 482 17.19 17.29 10.03
C GLN A 482 17.87 17.47 8.67
N SER A 483 18.77 18.44 8.52
CA SER A 483 19.40 18.76 7.24
C SER A 483 20.81 19.35 7.41
N PRO A 484 21.64 19.33 6.34
CA PRO A 484 22.96 19.98 6.37
C PRO A 484 22.88 21.48 6.68
N ASP A 485 21.85 22.18 6.19
CA ASP A 485 21.69 23.62 6.42
C ASP A 485 21.45 23.98 7.89
N GLU A 486 20.81 23.09 8.65
CA GLU A 486 20.62 23.27 10.10
C GLU A 486 21.95 23.18 10.86
N VAL A 487 22.95 22.49 10.30
CA VAL A 487 24.22 22.21 10.97
C VAL A 487 24.94 23.48 11.36
N ASP A 488 24.93 24.54 10.56
CA ASP A 488 25.64 25.80 10.87
C ASP A 488 25.03 26.58 12.04
N SER A 489 23.73 26.38 12.29
CA SER A 489 22.97 27.10 13.31
C SER A 489 22.98 26.45 14.69
N LEU A 490 23.52 25.23 14.82
CA LEU A 490 23.53 24.49 16.08
C LEU A 490 24.31 25.25 17.17
N ASP A 491 23.64 25.49 18.30
CA ASP A 491 24.29 25.94 19.53
C ASP A 491 24.88 24.73 20.23
N VAL A 492 26.20 24.64 20.38
CA VAL A 492 26.89 23.52 21.03
C VAL A 492 27.86 24.07 22.08
N PRO A 493 27.63 23.83 23.39
CA PRO A 493 28.43 24.43 24.46
C PRO A 493 29.91 24.05 24.43
N ASP A 494 30.20 22.81 24.03
CA ASP A 494 31.57 22.28 23.92
C ASP A 494 31.73 21.55 22.57
N PRO A 495 32.26 22.23 21.54
CA PRO A 495 32.48 21.67 20.20
C PRO A 495 33.45 20.47 20.16
N GLU A 496 34.29 20.29 21.18
CA GLU A 496 35.21 19.15 21.30
C GLU A 496 34.55 17.92 21.92
N ARG A 497 33.32 18.07 22.44
CA ARG A 497 32.58 17.03 23.15
C ARG A 497 31.20 16.80 22.56
N VAL A 498 31.21 16.44 21.28
CA VAL A 498 30.01 16.22 20.47
C VAL A 498 29.97 14.76 20.02
N THR A 499 28.79 14.15 20.13
CA THR A 499 28.52 12.85 19.54
C THR A 499 27.26 12.95 18.69
N TYR A 500 27.16 12.23 17.58
CA TYR A 500 25.91 12.12 16.84
C TYR A 500 25.31 10.72 16.94
N LEU A 501 23.98 10.67 16.86
CA LEU A 501 23.15 9.47 16.73
C LEU A 501 22.21 9.66 15.55
N MET A 502 21.57 8.59 15.09
CA MET A 502 20.60 8.69 14.00
C MET A 502 19.31 7.93 14.27
N GLN A 503 18.23 8.41 13.67
CA GLN A 503 17.01 7.62 13.47
C GLN A 503 17.30 6.41 12.56
N THR A 504 16.74 5.25 12.91
CA THR A 504 17.03 3.95 12.27
C THR A 504 16.50 3.80 10.84
N THR A 505 15.60 4.70 10.42
CA THR A 505 14.83 4.63 9.16
C THR A 505 15.19 5.72 8.14
N LEU A 506 16.31 6.43 8.33
CA LEU A 506 16.78 7.47 7.40
C LEU A 506 17.24 6.90 6.04
N ALA A 507 17.17 7.75 5.01
CA ALA A 507 17.85 7.49 3.75
C ALA A 507 19.38 7.56 3.96
N MET A 508 20.12 6.57 3.45
CA MET A 508 21.56 6.49 3.67
C MET A 508 22.30 7.71 3.09
N ASP A 509 21.90 8.19 1.92
CA ASP A 509 22.52 9.34 1.25
C ASP A 509 22.27 10.64 2.03
N GLU A 510 21.03 10.88 2.46
CA GLU A 510 20.66 12.08 3.24
C GLU A 510 21.40 12.11 4.58
N ALA A 511 21.47 10.97 5.26
CA ALA A 511 22.21 10.88 6.51
C ALA A 511 23.71 11.13 6.30
N ALA A 512 24.28 10.66 5.19
CA ALA A 512 25.68 10.91 4.86
C ALA A 512 25.94 12.41 4.65
N GLU A 513 25.07 13.12 3.94
CA GLU A 513 25.17 14.58 3.73
C GLU A 513 25.17 15.36 5.06
N VAL A 514 24.29 15.00 6.01
CA VAL A 514 24.26 15.64 7.34
C VAL A 514 25.52 15.29 8.14
N VAL A 515 25.97 14.03 8.11
CA VAL A 515 27.20 13.60 8.80
C VAL A 515 28.42 14.33 8.29
N ASP A 516 28.53 14.54 6.98
CA ASP A 516 29.67 15.23 6.38
C ASP A 516 29.71 16.70 6.82
N ALA A 517 28.57 17.40 6.80
CA ALA A 517 28.45 18.76 7.33
C ALA A 517 28.78 18.82 8.84
N LEU A 518 28.32 17.84 9.62
CA LEU A 518 28.63 17.74 11.06
C LEU A 518 30.13 17.55 11.32
N LYS A 519 30.81 16.71 10.53
CA LYS A 519 32.26 16.47 10.65
C LYS A 519 33.08 17.68 10.22
N GLU A 520 32.60 18.42 9.22
CA GLU A 520 33.24 19.67 8.81
C GLU A 520 33.15 20.72 9.93
N ARG A 521 31.97 20.88 10.53
CA ARG A 521 31.76 21.84 11.62
C ARG A 521 32.39 21.42 12.96
N PHE A 522 32.35 20.13 13.28
CA PHE A 522 32.83 19.57 14.55
C PHE A 522 33.87 18.47 14.26
N PRO A 523 35.15 18.81 14.03
CA PRO A 523 36.17 17.83 13.63
C PRO A 523 36.42 16.71 14.67
N ALA A 524 36.11 16.96 15.95
CA ALA A 524 36.23 15.99 17.04
C ALA A 524 34.96 15.13 17.23
N ILE A 525 33.92 15.30 16.40
CA ILE A 525 32.65 14.60 16.56
C ILE A 525 32.82 13.09 16.46
N VAL A 526 32.19 12.39 17.41
CA VAL A 526 32.20 10.92 17.44
C VAL A 526 30.85 10.40 16.95
N GLY A 527 30.86 9.39 16.09
CA GLY A 527 29.65 8.67 15.68
C GLY A 527 29.33 7.49 16.60
N PRO A 528 28.20 6.80 16.37
CA PRO A 528 27.87 5.58 17.10
C PRO A 528 28.89 4.48 16.81
N GLY A 529 29.08 3.56 17.77
CA GLY A 529 30.08 2.48 17.63
C GLY A 529 29.72 1.44 16.56
N SER A 530 28.44 1.36 16.20
CA SER A 530 27.92 0.63 15.04
C SER A 530 26.82 1.48 14.40
N ALA A 531 26.53 1.27 13.11
CA ALA A 531 25.53 2.07 12.40
C ALA A 531 24.17 2.10 13.12
N ASP A 532 23.55 3.28 13.14
CA ASP A 532 22.21 3.49 13.71
C ASP A 532 21.11 3.26 12.68
N ILE A 533 21.34 3.62 11.41
CA ILE A 533 20.49 3.15 10.32
C ILE A 533 20.53 1.64 10.33
N CYS A 534 19.37 1.02 10.56
CA CYS A 534 19.32 -0.41 10.80
C CYS A 534 19.58 -1.21 9.51
N TYR A 535 19.92 -2.49 9.69
CA TYR A 535 20.14 -3.42 8.56
C TYR A 535 18.92 -3.47 7.63
N ALA A 536 17.71 -3.44 8.20
CA ALA A 536 16.48 -3.58 7.43
C ALA A 536 16.27 -2.41 6.47
N THR A 537 16.52 -1.18 6.95
CA THR A 537 16.44 0.06 6.17
C THR A 537 17.48 0.06 5.05
N SER A 538 18.75 -0.17 5.39
CA SER A 538 19.86 -0.15 4.42
C SER A 538 19.72 -1.23 3.35
N ASN A 539 19.37 -2.46 3.73
CA ASN A 539 19.15 -3.55 2.78
C ASN A 539 17.99 -3.27 1.82
N ARG A 540 16.86 -2.76 2.31
CA ARG A 540 15.70 -2.44 1.46
C ARG A 540 16.00 -1.29 0.49
N GLN A 541 16.75 -0.27 0.94
CA GLN A 541 17.23 0.79 0.05
C GLN A 541 18.14 0.22 -1.04
N ASN A 542 19.10 -0.63 -0.69
CA ASN A 542 19.95 -1.28 -1.69
C ASN A 542 19.15 -2.17 -2.66
N ALA A 543 18.17 -2.92 -2.15
CA ALA A 543 17.30 -3.77 -2.95
C ALA A 543 16.44 -2.97 -3.93
N VAL A 544 15.86 -1.84 -3.48
CA VAL A 544 15.03 -1.01 -4.36
C VAL A 544 15.87 -0.29 -5.42
N ARG A 545 17.09 0.15 -5.10
CA ARG A 545 18.03 0.71 -6.12
C ARG A 545 18.36 -0.31 -7.20
N LYS A 546 18.66 -1.55 -6.82
CA LYS A 546 18.93 -2.64 -7.78
C LYS A 546 17.74 -2.89 -8.71
N VAL A 547 16.52 -2.81 -8.19
CA VAL A 547 15.30 -2.92 -8.99
C VAL A 547 15.10 -1.68 -9.88
N ALA A 548 15.31 -0.48 -9.35
CA ALA A 548 15.16 0.78 -10.09
C ALA A 548 16.08 0.83 -11.32
N GLN A 549 17.30 0.30 -11.25
CA GLN A 549 18.23 0.24 -12.39
C GLN A 549 17.67 -0.50 -13.63
N GLU A 550 16.71 -1.41 -13.44
CA GLU A 550 16.12 -2.22 -14.51
C GLU A 550 14.64 -1.87 -14.79
N ALA A 551 13.97 -1.17 -13.87
CA ALA A 551 12.53 -0.90 -13.94
C ALA A 551 12.21 0.45 -14.63
N GLN A 552 11.05 0.51 -15.28
CA GLN A 552 10.49 1.76 -15.82
C GLN A 552 9.58 2.46 -14.82
N LEU A 553 9.02 1.70 -13.88
CA LEU A 553 8.13 2.13 -12.80
C LEU A 553 8.46 1.34 -11.55
N VAL A 554 8.54 1.97 -10.39
CA VAL A 554 8.64 1.30 -9.09
C VAL A 554 7.39 1.54 -8.26
N LEU A 555 6.77 0.46 -7.78
CA LEU A 555 5.67 0.50 -6.82
C LEU A 555 6.20 0.07 -5.46
N VAL A 556 6.12 0.94 -4.47
CA VAL A 556 6.50 0.64 -3.09
C VAL A 556 5.22 0.41 -2.28
N VAL A 557 5.07 -0.79 -1.74
CA VAL A 557 3.96 -1.13 -0.86
C VAL A 557 4.23 -0.63 0.55
N GLY A 558 3.35 0.22 1.09
CA GLY A 558 3.46 0.74 2.45
C GLY A 558 2.52 1.91 2.73
N SER A 559 2.39 2.27 4.01
CA SER A 559 1.54 3.39 4.45
C SER A 559 2.28 4.74 4.40
N ALA A 560 1.53 5.82 4.19
CA ALA A 560 2.07 7.18 4.10
C ALA A 560 2.78 7.66 5.38
N ASN A 561 2.40 7.13 6.55
CA ASN A 561 3.06 7.43 7.83
C ASN A 561 4.29 6.54 8.11
N SER A 562 4.65 5.62 7.21
CA SER A 562 5.83 4.78 7.37
C SER A 562 7.07 5.47 6.80
N ALA A 563 7.93 5.99 7.67
CA ALA A 563 9.16 6.67 7.27
C ALA A 563 9.98 5.83 6.28
N ASN A 564 10.24 4.57 6.60
CA ASN A 564 10.96 3.65 5.73
C ASN A 564 10.29 3.49 4.35
N SER A 565 8.97 3.36 4.28
CA SER A 565 8.27 3.17 2.99
C SER A 565 8.41 4.41 2.09
N VAL A 566 8.29 5.60 2.67
CA VAL A 566 8.48 6.87 1.97
C VAL A 566 9.92 6.99 1.44
N ARG A 567 10.93 6.63 2.26
CA ARG A 567 12.34 6.70 1.84
C ARG A 567 12.65 5.78 0.67
N LEU A 568 12.01 4.61 0.56
CA LEU A 568 12.20 3.73 -0.61
C LEU A 568 11.70 4.37 -1.91
N VAL A 569 10.62 5.16 -1.85
CA VAL A 569 10.11 5.91 -3.00
C VAL A 569 11.07 7.06 -3.36
N GLU A 570 11.53 7.81 -2.37
CA GLU A 570 12.48 8.91 -2.55
C GLU A 570 13.80 8.42 -3.16
N VAL A 571 14.36 7.33 -2.63
CA VAL A 571 15.57 6.68 -3.15
C VAL A 571 15.38 6.26 -4.61
N SER A 572 14.25 5.64 -4.96
CA SER A 572 13.99 5.19 -6.34
C SER A 572 13.82 6.37 -7.32
N ARG A 573 13.22 7.48 -6.86
CA ARG A 573 13.11 8.72 -7.65
C ARG A 573 14.45 9.40 -7.82
N ARG A 574 15.31 9.41 -6.79
CA ARG A 574 16.68 9.94 -6.86
C ARG A 574 17.53 9.17 -7.89
N ASP A 575 17.25 7.89 -8.06
CA ASP A 575 17.84 7.03 -9.09
C ASP A 575 17.19 7.21 -10.49
N GLY A 576 16.26 8.16 -10.64
CA GLY A 576 15.71 8.57 -11.93
C GLY A 576 14.48 7.79 -12.40
N VAL A 577 13.86 6.98 -11.55
CA VAL A 577 12.71 6.13 -11.93
C VAL A 577 11.40 6.66 -11.35
N ALA A 578 10.36 6.68 -12.19
CA ALA A 578 9.01 6.97 -11.74
C ALA A 578 8.61 5.99 -10.63
N SER A 579 8.27 6.51 -9.45
CA SER A 579 8.03 5.67 -8.28
C SER A 579 6.84 6.16 -7.48
N HIS A 580 6.00 5.25 -7.00
CA HIS A 580 4.76 5.56 -6.28
C HIS A 580 4.66 4.73 -5.00
N LEU A 581 4.19 5.38 -3.93
CA LEU A 581 3.77 4.71 -2.70
C LEU A 581 2.34 4.22 -2.91
N VAL A 582 2.08 2.96 -2.62
CA VAL A 582 0.73 2.36 -2.67
C VAL A 582 0.46 1.60 -1.38
N GLU A 583 -0.67 1.87 -0.74
CA GLU A 583 -1.07 1.14 0.47
C GLU A 583 -1.83 -0.14 0.12
N ASN A 584 -2.53 -0.12 -1.02
CA ASN A 584 -3.36 -1.19 -1.55
C ASN A 584 -3.23 -1.31 -3.07
N VAL A 585 -3.64 -2.46 -3.62
CA VAL A 585 -3.76 -2.64 -5.07
C VAL A 585 -4.63 -1.57 -5.73
N GLY A 586 -5.72 -1.17 -5.06
CA GLY A 586 -6.62 -0.13 -5.56
C GLY A 586 -5.99 1.27 -5.66
N ASP A 587 -4.85 1.52 -5.01
CA ASP A 587 -4.16 2.82 -5.06
C ASP A 587 -3.32 2.98 -6.33
N VAL A 588 -2.99 1.86 -7.00
CA VAL A 588 -2.34 1.89 -8.31
C VAL A 588 -3.31 2.49 -9.32
N GLU A 589 -2.90 3.58 -9.97
CA GLU A 589 -3.64 4.14 -11.10
C GLU A 589 -3.25 3.39 -12.38
N LEU A 590 -4.24 2.98 -13.17
CA LEU A 590 -3.99 2.21 -14.40
C LEU A 590 -3.21 3.04 -15.43
N SER A 591 -3.34 4.36 -15.39
CA SER A 591 -2.56 5.30 -16.22
C SER A 591 -1.05 5.18 -15.99
N TRP A 592 -0.60 4.82 -14.79
CA TRP A 592 0.83 4.63 -14.50
C TRP A 592 1.40 3.39 -15.22
N LEU A 593 0.54 2.46 -15.62
CA LEU A 593 0.92 1.19 -16.24
C LEU A 593 0.89 1.23 -17.78
N ASP A 594 0.39 2.31 -18.38
CA ASP A 594 0.33 2.49 -19.83
C ASP A 594 1.75 2.56 -20.41
N GLY A 595 2.04 1.68 -21.36
CA GLY A 595 3.36 1.58 -21.98
C GLY A 595 4.47 0.97 -21.10
N VAL A 596 4.18 0.61 -19.84
CA VAL A 596 5.18 0.07 -18.91
C VAL A 596 5.30 -1.46 -19.06
N GLU A 597 6.48 -1.89 -19.51
CA GLU A 597 6.85 -3.29 -19.71
C GLU A 597 7.56 -3.88 -18.49
N THR A 598 8.34 -3.09 -17.74
CA THR A 598 9.06 -3.57 -16.55
C THR A 598 8.71 -2.79 -15.30
N ILE A 599 8.11 -3.47 -14.31
CA ILE A 599 7.65 -2.90 -13.04
C ILE A 599 8.51 -3.45 -11.91
N GLY A 600 9.13 -2.57 -11.13
CA GLY A 600 9.75 -2.88 -9.86
C GLY A 600 8.74 -2.88 -8.72
N ILE A 601 8.80 -3.86 -7.82
CA ILE A 601 8.01 -3.86 -6.59
C ILE A 601 8.94 -4.03 -5.39
N SER A 602 8.81 -3.13 -4.43
CA SER A 602 9.39 -3.25 -3.10
C SER A 602 8.32 -3.01 -2.04
N ALA A 603 8.66 -3.19 -0.78
CA ALA A 603 7.74 -2.98 0.32
C ALA A 603 8.49 -2.49 1.56
N GLY A 604 7.88 -1.56 2.29
CA GLY A 604 8.44 -1.05 3.52
C GLY A 604 8.54 -2.11 4.62
N ALA A 605 9.37 -1.85 5.63
CA ALA A 605 9.60 -2.77 6.74
C ALA A 605 8.36 -3.09 7.59
N SER A 606 7.29 -2.29 7.47
CA SER A 606 6.00 -2.50 8.15
C SER A 606 4.90 -3.05 7.25
N ALA A 607 5.17 -3.31 5.97
CA ALA A 607 4.17 -3.79 5.03
C ALA A 607 4.06 -5.33 5.07
N PRO A 608 2.85 -5.89 5.23
CA PRO A 608 2.63 -7.34 5.14
C PRO A 608 3.06 -7.92 3.78
N PRO A 609 3.70 -9.10 3.75
CA PRO A 609 4.06 -9.78 2.49
C PRO A 609 2.86 -10.04 1.57
N SER A 610 1.68 -10.31 2.15
CA SER A 610 0.44 -10.56 1.40
C SER A 610 0.05 -9.41 0.47
N LEU A 611 0.32 -8.15 0.84
CA LEU A 611 0.01 -7.00 -0.02
C LEU A 611 0.86 -6.98 -1.29
N VAL A 612 2.11 -7.46 -1.21
CA VAL A 612 2.99 -7.61 -2.39
C VAL A 612 2.48 -8.74 -3.28
N GLU A 613 2.02 -9.84 -2.69
CA GLU A 613 1.43 -10.97 -3.42
C GLU A 613 0.13 -10.55 -4.13
N GLU A 614 -0.75 -9.82 -3.44
CA GLU A 614 -1.98 -9.27 -4.01
C GLU A 614 -1.71 -8.31 -5.18
N LEU A 615 -0.74 -7.41 -5.04
CA LEU A 615 -0.33 -6.51 -6.13
C LEU A 615 0.22 -7.29 -7.32
N THR A 616 1.09 -8.27 -7.07
CA THR A 616 1.67 -9.12 -8.13
C THR A 616 0.57 -9.93 -8.84
N ALA A 617 -0.37 -10.49 -8.09
CA ALA A 617 -1.52 -11.20 -8.64
C ALA A 617 -2.40 -10.26 -9.49
N ALA A 618 -2.66 -9.04 -9.02
CA ALA A 618 -3.47 -8.09 -9.78
C ALA A 618 -2.82 -7.65 -11.09
N LEU A 619 -1.51 -7.43 -11.10
CA LEU A 619 -0.73 -7.14 -12.31
C LEU A 619 -0.74 -8.31 -13.31
N SER A 620 -0.74 -9.56 -12.83
CA SER A 620 -0.91 -10.73 -13.69
C SER A 620 -2.29 -10.81 -14.38
N GLY A 621 -3.29 -10.12 -13.83
CA GLY A 621 -4.61 -10.00 -14.46
C GLY A 621 -4.64 -9.10 -15.70
N LEU A 622 -3.58 -8.33 -15.96
CA LEU A 622 -3.46 -7.42 -17.09
C LEU A 622 -2.76 -8.06 -18.31
N GLY A 623 -2.34 -9.33 -18.23
CA GLY A 623 -1.66 -10.03 -19.31
C GLY A 623 -0.56 -10.98 -18.82
N ALA A 624 0.22 -11.52 -19.77
CA ALA A 624 1.33 -12.40 -19.43
C ALA A 624 2.39 -11.68 -18.60
N THR A 625 2.66 -12.17 -17.40
CA THR A 625 3.59 -11.56 -16.45
C THR A 625 4.70 -12.53 -16.06
N ASP A 626 5.94 -12.13 -16.26
CA ASP A 626 7.13 -12.83 -15.78
C ASP A 626 7.60 -12.19 -14.47
N VAL A 627 7.72 -12.98 -13.40
CA VAL A 627 8.10 -12.47 -12.07
C VAL A 627 9.49 -12.96 -11.74
N THR A 628 10.43 -12.04 -11.52
CA THR A 628 11.79 -12.36 -11.12
C THR A 628 12.22 -11.54 -9.91
N THR A 629 13.11 -12.10 -9.10
CA THR A 629 13.59 -11.43 -7.88
C THR A 629 14.97 -10.83 -8.11
N ARG A 630 15.22 -9.66 -7.54
CA ARG A 630 16.54 -9.02 -7.45
C ARG A 630 16.95 -8.94 -6.00
N SER A 631 17.77 -9.91 -5.60
CA SER A 631 18.30 -9.99 -4.24
C SER A 631 19.62 -9.24 -4.10
N VAL A 632 19.77 -8.52 -2.98
CA VAL A 632 21.04 -7.95 -2.50
C VAL A 632 21.60 -8.69 -1.29
N GLY A 633 20.92 -9.74 -0.82
CA GLY A 633 21.33 -10.53 0.34
C GLY A 633 20.14 -11.15 1.08
N THR A 634 20.44 -11.96 2.10
CA THR A 634 19.43 -12.59 2.97
C THR A 634 19.47 -11.99 4.36
N GLU A 635 18.31 -11.69 4.94
CA GLU A 635 18.19 -11.24 6.33
C GLU A 635 18.01 -12.46 7.25
N THR A 636 18.93 -12.67 8.19
CA THR A 636 18.89 -13.81 9.15
C THR A 636 18.71 -13.37 10.60
N VAL A 637 18.43 -12.08 10.81
CA VAL A 637 18.29 -11.51 12.15
C VAL A 637 16.93 -11.91 12.73
N ALA A 638 16.90 -12.33 13.99
CA ALA A 638 15.67 -12.59 14.73
C ALA A 638 15.79 -11.99 16.14
N PHE A 639 14.68 -11.50 16.69
CA PHE A 639 14.63 -10.93 18.03
C PHE A 639 13.69 -11.72 18.92
N HIS A 640 14.11 -11.96 20.17
CA HIS A 640 13.29 -12.69 21.12
C HIS A 640 12.18 -11.82 21.72
N LEU A 641 11.04 -12.45 22.00
CA LEU A 641 9.96 -11.84 22.77
C LEU A 641 10.42 -11.38 24.18
N PRO A 642 9.74 -10.36 24.76
CA PRO A 642 9.87 -9.99 26.17
C PRO A 642 9.76 -11.21 27.12
N LYS A 643 10.44 -11.14 28.28
CA LYS A 643 10.53 -12.28 29.22
C LYS A 643 9.15 -12.72 29.73
N GLU A 644 8.27 -11.76 29.89
CA GLU A 644 6.91 -11.87 30.39
C GLU A 644 6.06 -12.75 29.46
N LEU A 645 6.28 -12.66 28.15
CA LEU A 645 5.54 -13.41 27.13
C LEU A 645 6.15 -14.80 26.84
N ARG A 646 7.46 -14.95 27.04
CA ARG A 646 8.17 -16.22 26.82
C ARG A 646 7.73 -17.35 27.76
N ARG A 647 7.41 -17.04 29.02
CA ARG A 647 7.08 -18.06 30.04
C ARG A 647 5.68 -18.65 29.89
N ALA A 648 4.73 -17.88 29.37
CA ALA A 648 3.36 -18.34 29.20
C ALA A 648 3.20 -19.36 28.04
N GLY A 649 4.15 -19.41 27.09
CA GLY A 649 4.12 -20.34 25.95
C GLY A 649 4.39 -21.80 26.34
N ALA A 650 5.17 -22.03 27.40
CA ALA A 650 5.51 -23.37 27.86
C ALA A 650 4.32 -24.13 28.48
N THR A 651 3.27 -23.42 28.92
CA THR A 651 2.03 -24.03 29.46
C THR A 651 0.95 -24.25 28.39
N ALA A 652 1.09 -23.66 27.20
CA ALA A 652 0.13 -23.75 26.10
C ALA A 652 0.54 -24.75 24.99
N ALA A 653 1.78 -25.24 24.99
CA ALA A 653 2.30 -26.21 24.02
C ALA A 653 1.62 -27.60 24.03
N GLY A 654 0.56 -27.79 24.83
CA GLY A 654 -0.29 -28.99 24.85
C GLY A 654 -1.56 -28.91 23.99
N ALA A 655 -1.86 -27.77 23.35
CA ALA A 655 -3.03 -27.62 22.49
C ALA A 655 -2.64 -26.96 21.16
N ALA A 656 -2.50 -27.77 20.12
CA ALA A 656 -2.28 -27.29 18.77
C ALA A 656 -3.48 -26.45 18.28
N SER A 657 -3.19 -25.30 17.67
CA SER A 657 -4.11 -24.57 16.79
C SER A 657 -3.40 -24.21 15.47
N PRO A 658 -4.12 -24.17 14.33
CA PRO A 658 -3.52 -24.14 13.02
C PRO A 658 -3.23 -22.71 12.57
N VAL A 659 -1.96 -22.41 12.28
CA VAL A 659 -1.57 -21.25 11.47
C VAL A 659 -1.00 -21.75 10.16
N VAL A 660 -1.67 -21.33 9.08
CA VAL A 660 -1.20 -21.08 7.71
C VAL A 660 0.10 -21.79 7.34
N ALA A 661 -0.03 -23.02 6.82
CA ALA A 661 1.01 -23.62 5.99
C ALA A 661 0.96 -22.95 4.62
N SER A 662 1.86 -22.01 4.36
CA SER A 662 2.19 -21.59 3.00
C SER A 662 2.97 -22.72 2.33
N ALA A 663 2.37 -23.28 1.28
CA ALA A 663 3.00 -24.30 0.46
C ALA A 663 4.17 -23.69 -0.33
N SER A 664 5.38 -23.80 0.21
CA SER A 664 6.59 -23.81 -0.60
C SER A 664 6.70 -25.16 -1.30
N SER A 665 6.28 -25.25 -2.56
CA SER A 665 6.85 -26.23 -3.49
C SER A 665 6.59 -25.88 -4.97
N VAL A 666 7.70 -25.59 -5.66
CA VAL A 666 7.98 -25.89 -7.08
C VAL A 666 7.20 -25.09 -8.14
N VAL A 667 7.78 -23.97 -8.57
CA VAL A 667 7.79 -23.59 -10.00
C VAL A 667 9.18 -23.89 -10.52
N SER A 668 9.37 -25.12 -11.02
CA SER A 668 10.44 -25.43 -11.96
C SER A 668 9.81 -25.55 -13.34
N GLY A 669 10.35 -24.78 -14.28
CA GLY A 669 9.86 -24.71 -15.65
C GLY A 669 9.93 -26.05 -16.38
N SER A 670 9.16 -26.14 -17.46
CA SER A 670 9.43 -27.09 -18.53
C SER A 670 9.11 -26.48 -19.87
N SER A 671 10.21 -26.10 -20.50
CA SER A 671 10.45 -26.01 -21.93
C SER A 671 9.83 -27.15 -22.73
N VAL A 672 9.34 -26.76 -23.92
CA VAL A 672 8.84 -27.61 -25.00
C VAL A 672 9.91 -28.63 -25.43
N VAL A 673 9.59 -29.92 -25.36
CA VAL A 673 10.29 -30.99 -26.10
C VAL A 673 9.26 -32.00 -26.62
N SER A 674 9.35 -32.28 -27.93
CA SER A 674 8.50 -33.19 -28.69
C SER A 674 8.58 -34.65 -28.22
N ALA A 675 7.45 -35.35 -28.21
CA ALA A 675 7.35 -36.77 -27.88
C ALA A 675 7.69 -37.69 -29.09
N PRO A 676 8.34 -38.85 -28.89
CA PRO A 676 8.46 -39.89 -29.91
C PRO A 676 7.26 -40.86 -29.88
N ARG A 677 6.96 -41.43 -31.06
CA ARG A 677 5.91 -42.44 -31.30
C ARG A 677 6.26 -43.79 -30.66
N VAL A 678 5.25 -44.51 -30.17
CA VAL A 678 5.33 -45.90 -29.72
C VAL A 678 4.39 -46.75 -30.58
N ASP A 679 4.93 -47.78 -31.23
CA ASP A 679 4.20 -48.79 -32.02
C ASP A 679 3.54 -49.86 -31.13
N PRO A 680 2.47 -50.55 -31.59
CA PRO A 680 1.73 -51.53 -30.79
C PRO A 680 2.37 -52.94 -30.81
N PRO A 681 2.10 -53.80 -29.80
CA PRO A 681 2.74 -55.10 -29.66
C PRO A 681 2.04 -56.23 -30.44
N SER A 682 2.87 -57.16 -30.94
CA SER A 682 2.51 -58.38 -31.67
C SER A 682 2.11 -59.55 -30.74
N ALA A 683 1.20 -60.40 -31.23
CA ALA A 683 0.61 -61.57 -30.54
C ALA A 683 1.57 -62.79 -30.37
N PRO A 684 1.25 -63.78 -29.50
CA PRO A 684 2.19 -64.78 -28.99
C PRO A 684 2.19 -66.11 -29.77
N VAL A 685 3.33 -66.81 -29.74
CA VAL A 685 3.48 -68.22 -30.19
C VAL A 685 3.69 -69.11 -28.96
N GLY A 686 2.97 -70.24 -28.95
CA GLY A 686 2.73 -71.11 -27.80
C GLY A 686 3.87 -72.03 -27.36
N PRO A 687 3.60 -72.89 -26.35
CA PRO A 687 4.61 -73.60 -25.57
C PRO A 687 4.80 -75.05 -26.03
N ASP A 688 6.00 -75.60 -25.77
CA ASP A 688 6.20 -77.04 -25.72
C ASP A 688 6.87 -77.48 -24.40
N ALA A 689 6.09 -78.30 -23.69
CA ALA A 689 6.33 -79.28 -22.63
C ALA A 689 7.76 -79.59 -22.15
N ARG A 690 7.94 -79.73 -20.82
CA ARG A 690 7.88 -81.04 -20.11
C ARG A 690 8.19 -80.89 -18.61
N SER A 691 7.62 -81.83 -17.86
CA SER A 691 7.74 -82.21 -16.42
C SER A 691 7.18 -81.26 -15.37
#